data_AF-A0A0U3LFX0-F1
#
_entry.id   AF-A0A0U3LFX0-F1
#
_cell.length_a   1.000
_cell.length_b   1.000
_cell.length_c   1.000
_cell.angle_alpha   90.00
_cell.angle_beta   90.00
_cell.angle_gamma   90.00
#
_symmetry.space_group_name_H-M   'P 1'
#
loop_
_entity.id
_entity.type
_entity.pdbx_description
1 polymer ?
#
loop_
_entity_poly.entity_id
_entity_poly.type
_entity_poly.pdbx_seq_one_letter_code
_entity_poly.pdbx_strand_id
1 'polypeptide(L)'
;MASPYRLKTVLPDDVLRVHSCTSREGLSDVGVTTLTLLSERKDILATELLGKLATLTIALREDAPRHLSGYVTRFAQRGFEGKHCVYEMQLKPWLWLLSRTSDCRIFQAMSVPEIVNQVFEDHPVARYEFRLMRPYRTWNYCVQYRETDFNFIARLLEHEGIYWYVEHDESGHKVVLCDSTTGHDAKPGCESLPFYGSESQGAPQLEYVQSWSGAQCVQPGKVVITDYDFEKPSSALETSRSVKRDYDLSEGEIFDYPGGYTKAGDGSQYVEDRLDELQSSQEMYDGTTNAQGVQTGHLLSLTRHPRDSENAQYLVTSTHLSLHQAANESGSGATSLRCSFTCIPAQQQFRPARRTPKPVVSGPQTAIVTGPAGEEIHTDKFGRVKVQFHWDRRGKRDERSSCWVSVAHPWAGSNFGGIHIPRIGQEVIVGFIEGDPDAPIIIGRTYNGENLPPWDLPANATQSGFLTRSTKGGSYGNANAIRFEDKQGAEQLWIHAEKNQDIEVENDETHWVGRDRTKTIDRHETTLVKGDRTETVNLDETITIHQNRTERVDLDEKISIGMNRTEDVGVNETINIGSNRSVTIGGNKTETVSMAKAETIGLAKALTIGLGYQTSVGAAMNTTVGGLQTEQVGLFKQVSVLGGDYTVSVSSGGYALTAAKEINITVGKASLVMKADGAITINGHTFSVGTSDAQNFNADGDITVKGKTIYDN
;
A
#
# COMPACT_ATOMS: atom_id res chain seq x y z
N MET A 1 75.09 28.77 15.32
CA MET A 1 74.45 27.52 14.89
C MET A 1 73.07 27.86 14.37
N ALA A 2 72.66 27.31 13.23
CA ALA A 2 71.29 27.46 12.75
C ALA A 2 70.32 26.90 13.81
N SER A 3 69.16 27.55 14.00
CA SER A 3 68.14 27.06 14.93
C SER A 3 67.73 25.63 14.50
N PRO A 4 67.70 24.63 15.42
CA PRO A 4 67.23 23.28 15.11
C PRO A 4 65.72 23.21 14.79
N TYR A 5 65.04 24.36 14.84
CA TYR A 5 63.62 24.51 14.55
C TYR A 5 63.41 25.63 13.53
N ARG A 6 62.59 25.35 12.52
CA ARG A 6 62.17 26.31 11.51
C ARG A 6 60.64 26.31 11.41
N LEU A 7 60.02 27.47 11.54
CA LEU A 7 58.58 27.63 11.33
C LEU A 7 58.34 28.27 9.98
N LYS A 8 57.60 27.58 9.11
CA LYS A 8 57.13 28.10 7.83
C LYS A 8 55.69 28.58 7.98
N THR A 9 55.44 29.84 7.63
CA THR A 9 54.10 30.45 7.59
C THR A 9 53.91 31.25 6.30
N VAL A 10 52.81 32.00 6.19
CA VAL A 10 52.61 33.00 5.13
C VAL A 10 53.43 34.28 5.35
N LEU A 11 53.94 34.51 6.56
CA LEU A 11 54.87 35.60 6.87
C LEU A 11 56.30 35.19 6.54
N PRO A 12 57.21 36.15 6.27
CA PRO A 12 58.63 35.86 6.10
C PRO A 12 59.23 35.08 7.29
N ASP A 13 60.19 34.19 7.00
CA ASP A 13 60.77 33.21 7.95
C ASP A 13 61.43 33.84 9.19
N ASP A 14 61.81 35.12 9.13
CA ASP A 14 62.48 35.86 10.20
C ASP A 14 61.50 36.58 11.15
N VAL A 15 60.19 36.60 10.83
CA VAL A 15 59.19 37.35 11.60
C VAL A 15 58.78 36.64 12.89
N LEU A 16 58.61 35.33 12.86
CA LEU A 16 58.15 34.53 14.01
C LEU A 16 59.18 33.48 14.37
N ARG A 17 59.84 33.66 15.52
CA ARG A 17 60.80 32.70 16.05
C ARG A 17 60.12 31.75 17.04
N VAL A 18 60.35 30.44 16.89
CA VAL A 18 59.83 29.44 17.83
C VAL A 18 60.57 29.51 19.17
N HIS A 19 59.82 29.63 20.26
CA HIS A 19 60.34 29.61 21.63
C HIS A 19 60.02 28.29 22.34
N SER A 20 58.78 27.82 22.24
CA SER A 20 58.38 26.50 22.73
C SER A 20 57.29 25.89 21.85
N CYS A 21 57.18 24.56 21.90
CA CYS A 21 56.15 23.81 21.21
C CYS A 21 55.63 22.69 22.11
N THR A 22 54.32 22.56 22.19
CA THR A 22 53.66 21.41 22.78
C THR A 22 52.72 20.81 21.74
N SER A 23 52.95 19.57 21.32
CA SER A 23 52.08 18.83 20.41
C SER A 23 51.44 17.63 21.12
N ARG A 24 50.17 17.36 20.82
CA ARG A 24 49.45 16.15 21.21
C ARG A 24 48.77 15.56 19.98
N GLU A 25 49.08 14.31 19.66
CA GLU A 25 48.53 13.54 18.55
C GLU A 25 48.04 12.18 19.06
N GLY A 26 47.00 11.62 18.45
CA GLY A 26 46.43 10.33 18.86
C GLY A 26 45.67 9.66 17.73
N LEU A 27 45.56 8.33 17.78
CA LEU A 27 44.67 7.59 16.87
C LEU A 27 43.23 8.06 17.11
N SER A 28 42.58 8.50 16.04
CA SER A 28 41.24 9.09 16.05
C SER A 28 41.10 10.29 17.00
N ASP A 29 42.18 11.04 17.23
CA ASP A 29 42.18 12.30 17.96
C ASP A 29 42.67 13.41 17.02
N VAL A 30 41.91 14.51 16.94
CA VAL A 30 42.24 15.66 16.07
C VAL A 30 43.56 16.29 16.47
N GLY A 31 43.96 16.13 17.73
CA GLY A 31 45.22 16.66 18.21
C GLY A 31 45.27 18.19 18.22
N VAL A 32 46.39 18.70 18.71
CA VAL A 32 46.70 20.13 18.71
C VAL A 32 48.20 20.33 18.88
N THR A 33 48.78 21.21 18.07
CA THR A 33 50.11 21.76 18.29
C THR A 33 49.98 23.21 18.75
N THR A 34 50.53 23.54 19.92
CA THR A 34 50.58 24.90 20.45
C THR A 34 52.01 25.40 20.42
N LEU A 35 52.24 26.50 19.71
CA LEU A 35 53.54 27.16 19.59
C LEU A 35 53.53 28.45 20.40
N THR A 36 54.57 28.66 21.20
CA THR A 36 54.92 29.99 21.72
C THR A 36 55.98 30.58 20.81
N LEU A 37 55.72 31.78 20.30
CA LEU A 37 56.51 32.45 19.28
C LEU A 37 56.97 33.82 19.79
N LEU A 38 58.18 34.22 19.42
CA LEU A 38 58.76 35.53 19.72
C LEU A 38 58.90 36.33 18.42
N SER A 39 58.54 37.61 18.46
CA SER A 39 58.75 38.55 17.35
C SER A 39 59.18 39.92 17.86
N GLU A 40 60.00 40.64 17.09
CA GLU A 40 60.22 42.08 17.34
C GLU A 40 59.03 42.93 16.87
N ARG A 41 58.21 42.40 15.95
CA ARG A 41 56.97 43.04 15.51
C ARG A 41 55.90 42.92 16.59
N LYS A 42 55.26 44.04 16.91
CA LYS A 42 54.20 44.16 17.93
C LYS A 42 52.81 44.24 17.32
N ASP A 43 52.74 44.26 15.99
CA ASP A 43 51.57 44.60 15.18
C ASP A 43 51.09 43.44 14.31
N ILE A 44 51.58 42.22 14.53
CA ILE A 44 51.15 41.04 13.75
C ILE A 44 49.67 40.78 14.02
N LEU A 45 48.84 40.89 12.98
CA LEU A 45 47.40 40.71 13.10
C LEU A 45 47.03 39.24 12.93
N ALA A 46 46.10 38.76 13.77
CA ALA A 46 45.61 37.39 13.68
C ALA A 46 45.02 37.06 12.30
N THR A 47 44.42 38.04 11.62
CA THR A 47 43.83 37.89 10.28
C THR A 47 44.84 37.56 9.19
N GLU A 48 46.13 37.83 9.40
CA GLU A 48 47.19 37.45 8.47
C GLU A 48 47.46 35.93 8.51
N LEU A 49 47.19 35.28 9.64
CA LEU A 49 47.61 33.90 9.92
C LEU A 49 46.44 32.91 10.05
N LEU A 50 45.31 33.34 10.62
CA LEU A 50 44.16 32.46 10.86
C LEU A 50 43.67 31.78 9.57
N GLY A 51 43.44 30.47 9.64
CA GLY A 51 43.02 29.65 8.51
C GLY A 51 44.09 29.38 7.46
N LYS A 52 45.35 29.80 7.69
CA LYS A 52 46.49 29.46 6.83
C LYS A 52 47.24 28.25 7.38
N LEU A 53 47.89 27.50 6.49
CA LEU A 53 48.76 26.39 6.86
C LEU A 53 50.07 26.94 7.44
N ALA A 54 50.52 26.35 8.55
CA ALA A 54 51.84 26.56 9.12
C ALA A 54 52.51 25.21 9.39
N THR A 55 53.82 25.14 9.21
CA THR A 55 54.61 23.92 9.40
C THR A 55 55.84 24.22 10.26
N LEU A 56 55.91 23.58 11.43
CA LEU A 56 57.10 23.51 12.24
C LEU A 56 57.97 22.33 11.76
N THR A 57 59.21 22.60 11.42
CA THR A 57 60.23 21.61 11.10
C THR A 57 61.20 21.48 12.26
N ILE A 58 61.39 20.26 12.74
CA ILE A 58 62.29 19.87 13.83
C ILE A 58 63.42 19.04 13.20
N ALA A 59 64.65 19.53 13.29
CA ALA A 59 65.82 18.78 12.83
C ALA A 59 66.09 17.59 13.75
N LEU A 60 66.10 16.36 13.20
CA LEU A 60 66.49 15.15 13.92
C LEU A 60 67.98 14.84 13.70
N ARG A 61 68.51 13.84 14.41
CA ARG A 61 69.95 13.50 14.44
C ARG A 61 70.49 12.91 13.12
N GLU A 62 69.65 12.29 12.30
CA GLU A 62 70.04 11.55 11.08
C GLU A 62 69.57 12.22 9.77
N ASP A 63 69.54 13.55 9.70
CA ASP A 63 69.17 14.35 8.51
C ASP A 63 67.74 14.13 7.95
N ALA A 64 66.90 13.32 8.60
CA ALA A 64 65.46 13.23 8.33
C ALA A 64 64.68 14.16 9.26
N PRO A 65 64.14 15.32 8.82
CA PRO A 65 63.41 16.22 9.69
C PRO A 65 62.02 15.67 10.07
N ARG A 66 61.54 16.03 11.27
CA ARG A 66 60.13 15.84 11.66
C ARG A 66 59.35 17.12 11.35
N HIS A 67 58.20 16.97 10.72
CA HIS A 67 57.28 18.07 10.48
C HIS A 67 56.08 17.98 11.43
N LEU A 68 55.62 19.13 11.90
CA LEU A 68 54.34 19.31 12.60
C LEU A 68 53.61 20.45 11.91
N SER A 69 52.58 20.09 11.17
CA SER A 69 51.86 21.02 10.30
C SER A 69 50.37 21.04 10.61
N GLY A 70 49.74 22.18 10.37
CA GLY A 70 48.31 22.34 10.57
C GLY A 70 47.85 23.74 10.21
N TYR A 71 46.54 23.91 10.19
CA TYR A 71 45.90 25.20 9.99
C TYR A 71 45.90 25.99 11.29
N VAL A 72 46.23 27.28 11.21
CA VAL A 72 46.19 28.19 12.36
C VAL A 72 44.73 28.40 12.77
N THR A 73 44.32 27.76 13.86
CA THR A 73 42.95 27.81 14.40
C THR A 73 42.77 28.88 15.47
N ARG A 74 43.88 29.27 16.10
CA ARG A 74 43.94 30.34 17.10
C ARG A 74 45.29 31.03 17.00
N PHE A 75 45.28 32.35 17.07
CA PHE A 75 46.47 33.18 17.19
C PHE A 75 46.22 34.28 18.22
N ALA A 76 47.11 34.45 19.19
CA ALA A 76 46.93 35.40 20.27
C ALA A 76 48.26 36.04 20.67
N GLN A 77 48.27 37.35 20.91
CA GLN A 77 49.36 38.02 21.62
C GLN A 77 49.20 37.76 23.12
N ARG A 78 50.25 37.26 23.78
CA ARG A 78 50.22 36.85 25.19
C ARG A 78 50.96 37.81 26.12
N GLY A 79 51.85 38.63 25.61
CA GLY A 79 52.60 39.59 26.39
C GLY A 79 53.91 40.00 25.73
N PHE A 80 54.88 40.39 26.54
CA PHE A 80 56.20 40.80 26.11
C PHE A 80 57.27 40.13 26.97
N GLU A 81 58.39 39.75 26.35
CA GLU A 81 59.57 39.22 27.01
C GLU A 81 60.81 39.97 26.49
N GLY A 82 61.38 40.82 27.36
CA GLY A 82 62.43 41.76 26.97
C GLY A 82 61.99 42.68 25.82
N LYS A 83 62.71 42.63 24.69
CA LYS A 83 62.38 43.39 23.48
C LYS A 83 61.34 42.72 22.57
N HIS A 84 60.99 41.45 22.83
CA HIS A 84 60.12 40.67 21.96
C HIS A 84 58.67 40.69 22.43
N CYS A 85 57.76 40.68 21.46
CA CYS A 85 56.36 40.36 21.65
C CYS A 85 56.18 38.82 21.66
N VAL A 86 55.41 38.31 22.62
CA VAL A 86 55.11 36.88 22.75
C VAL A 86 53.77 36.58 22.10
N TYR A 87 53.76 35.68 21.14
CA TYR A 87 52.57 35.18 20.46
C TYR A 87 52.34 33.69 20.76
N GLU A 88 51.08 33.28 20.78
CA GLU A 88 50.66 31.88 20.85
C GLU A 88 49.91 31.52 19.57
N MET A 89 50.30 30.41 18.94
CA MET A 89 49.68 29.89 17.73
C MET A 89 49.22 28.45 17.97
N GLN A 90 47.96 28.14 17.69
CA GLN A 90 47.44 26.77 17.73
C GLN A 90 47.20 26.24 16.32
N LEU A 91 47.82 25.11 16.02
CA LEU A 91 47.69 24.38 14.78
C LEU A 91 46.84 23.13 14.99
N LYS A 92 45.91 22.90 14.07
CA LYS A 92 45.12 21.66 14.00
C LYS A 92 45.07 21.15 12.55
N PRO A 93 44.90 19.84 12.32
CA PRO A 93 44.77 19.32 10.97
C PRO A 93 43.51 19.86 10.29
N TRP A 94 43.50 19.86 8.95
CA TRP A 94 42.35 20.25 8.12
C TRP A 94 41.06 19.55 8.54
N LEU A 95 41.13 18.32 9.06
CA LEU A 95 39.99 17.55 9.56
C LEU A 95 39.19 18.32 10.64
N TRP A 96 39.86 19.16 11.44
CA TRP A 96 39.20 20.01 12.42
C TRP A 96 38.25 21.03 11.80
N LEU A 97 38.55 21.51 10.58
CA LEU A 97 37.72 22.51 9.88
C LEU A 97 36.30 21.98 9.62
N LEU A 98 36.14 20.66 9.49
CA LEU A 98 34.85 19.98 9.37
C LEU A 98 33.96 20.15 10.62
N SER A 99 34.53 20.55 11.75
CA SER A 99 33.74 20.89 12.95
C SER A 99 33.10 22.28 12.86
N ARG A 100 33.47 23.09 11.85
CA ARG A 100 32.96 24.45 11.64
C ARG A 100 31.83 24.50 10.60
N THR A 101 31.49 23.36 10.00
CA THR A 101 30.40 23.19 9.04
C THR A 101 29.43 22.13 9.55
N SER A 102 28.13 22.31 9.29
CA SER A 102 27.07 21.38 9.63
C SER A 102 26.00 21.39 8.55
N ASP A 103 25.40 20.23 8.26
CA ASP A 103 24.38 20.10 7.22
C ASP A 103 23.32 19.07 7.61
N CYS A 104 22.25 18.99 6.81
CA CYS A 104 21.35 17.85 6.77
C CYS A 104 21.38 17.24 5.36
N ARG A 105 21.89 16.01 5.24
CA ARG A 105 22.15 15.35 3.95
C ARG A 105 21.77 13.89 3.99
N ILE A 106 21.31 13.40 2.85
CA ILE A 106 21.00 12.00 2.62
C ILE A 106 22.03 11.42 1.65
N PHE A 107 22.61 10.29 2.03
CA PHE A 107 23.50 9.48 1.21
C PHE A 107 22.82 8.13 0.96
N GLN A 108 22.83 7.65 -0.28
CA GLN A 108 22.11 6.46 -0.71
C GLN A 108 22.97 5.57 -1.57
N ALA A 109 22.89 4.26 -1.32
CA ALA A 109 23.64 3.24 -2.04
C ALA A 109 25.15 3.51 -2.07
N MET A 110 25.72 3.90 -0.93
CA MET A 110 27.15 4.19 -0.76
C MET A 110 27.71 3.45 0.47
N SER A 111 28.96 3.03 0.39
CA SER A 111 29.74 2.57 1.54
C SER A 111 30.25 3.76 2.37
N VAL A 112 30.61 3.52 3.64
CA VAL A 112 31.15 4.58 4.51
C VAL A 112 32.41 5.23 3.93
N PRO A 113 33.39 4.51 3.36
CA PRO A 113 34.53 5.14 2.69
C PRO A 113 34.12 6.07 1.53
N GLU A 114 33.11 5.70 0.73
CA GLU A 114 32.59 6.53 -0.35
C GLU A 114 31.88 7.79 0.18
N ILE A 115 31.10 7.65 1.27
CA ILE A 115 30.44 8.78 1.95
C ILE A 115 31.50 9.75 2.50
N VAL A 116 32.51 9.23 3.19
CA VAL A 116 33.61 10.04 3.76
C VAL A 116 34.38 10.74 2.66
N ASN A 117 34.68 10.05 1.56
CA ASN A 117 35.31 10.65 0.38
C ASN A 117 34.48 11.81 -0.18
N GLN A 118 33.17 11.61 -0.36
CA GLN A 118 32.28 12.66 -0.86
C GLN A 118 32.21 13.87 0.09
N VAL A 119 32.25 13.65 1.41
CA VAL A 119 32.31 14.74 2.38
C VAL A 119 33.66 15.47 2.27
N PHE A 120 34.76 14.75 2.12
CA PHE A 120 36.09 15.36 1.97
C PHE A 120 36.27 16.15 0.68
N GLU A 121 35.66 15.73 -0.43
CA GLU A 121 35.68 16.45 -1.71
C GLU A 121 35.04 17.84 -1.62
N ASP A 122 34.10 18.06 -0.70
CA ASP A 122 33.53 19.39 -0.44
C ASP A 122 34.55 20.35 0.22
N HIS A 123 35.72 19.86 0.64
CA HIS A 123 36.77 20.63 1.34
C HIS A 123 38.09 20.59 0.55
N PRO A 124 38.42 21.62 -0.26
CA PRO A 124 39.58 21.61 -1.17
C PRO A 124 40.96 21.44 -0.51
N VAL A 125 41.03 21.67 0.80
CA VAL A 125 42.25 21.51 1.61
C VAL A 125 42.46 20.08 2.09
N ALA A 126 41.49 19.20 1.88
CA ALA A 126 41.52 17.82 2.33
C ALA A 126 42.62 17.03 1.59
N ARG A 127 43.55 16.49 2.37
CA ARG A 127 44.54 15.51 1.93
C ARG A 127 44.37 14.27 2.79
N TYR A 128 44.13 13.12 2.19
CA TYR A 128 43.88 11.88 2.89
C TYR A 128 44.31 10.66 2.08
N GLU A 129 44.41 9.53 2.77
CA GLU A 129 44.77 8.24 2.21
C GLU A 129 43.95 7.14 2.90
N PHE A 130 43.32 6.27 2.12
CA PHE A 130 42.65 5.08 2.63
C PHE A 130 43.62 3.89 2.58
N ARG A 131 44.01 3.37 3.75
CA ARG A 131 44.75 2.11 3.94
C ARG A 131 43.82 1.07 4.56
N LEU A 132 42.76 0.75 3.82
CA LEU A 132 41.72 -0.16 4.26
C LEU A 132 41.95 -1.55 3.64
N MET A 133 41.91 -2.60 4.46
CA MET A 133 42.25 -3.96 4.07
C MET A 133 41.02 -4.85 3.85
N ARG A 134 39.83 -4.41 4.30
CA ARG A 134 38.58 -5.16 4.15
C ARG A 134 37.55 -4.41 3.29
N PRO A 135 36.59 -5.13 2.67
CA PRO A 135 35.46 -4.48 2.01
C PRO A 135 34.46 -3.93 3.01
N TYR A 136 33.74 -2.87 2.62
CA TYR A 136 32.68 -2.25 3.43
C TYR A 136 31.33 -2.45 2.78
N ARG A 137 30.30 -2.65 3.62
CA ARG A 137 28.93 -2.77 3.12
C ARG A 137 28.47 -1.47 2.46
N THR A 138 27.60 -1.61 1.48
CA THR A 138 26.85 -0.48 0.92
C THR A 138 25.62 -0.20 1.78
N TRP A 139 25.51 1.03 2.28
CA TRP A 139 24.35 1.50 3.01
C TRP A 139 23.27 1.93 2.03
N ASN A 140 22.06 1.39 2.18
CA ASN A 140 20.92 1.78 1.36
C ASN A 140 20.52 3.24 1.63
N TYR A 141 20.65 3.68 2.88
CA TYR A 141 20.25 5.00 3.35
C TYR A 141 21.09 5.37 4.57
N CYS A 142 21.73 6.54 4.53
CA CYS A 142 22.51 7.08 5.63
C CYS A 142 22.33 8.60 5.67
N VAL A 143 22.01 9.15 6.84
CA VAL A 143 21.61 10.54 7.00
C VAL A 143 22.60 11.26 7.92
N GLN A 144 23.17 12.36 7.43
CA GLN A 144 23.74 13.40 8.27
C GLN A 144 22.59 14.27 8.76
N TYR A 145 22.31 14.30 10.06
CA TYR A 145 21.16 15.06 10.60
C TYR A 145 21.57 15.96 11.74
N ARG A 146 21.52 17.29 11.51
CA ARG A 146 21.80 18.35 12.49
C ARG A 146 23.13 18.16 13.23
N GLU A 147 24.14 17.66 12.53
CA GLU A 147 25.47 17.41 13.06
C GLU A 147 26.55 18.03 12.14
N THR A 148 27.72 18.33 12.71
CA THR A 148 28.84 18.84 11.92
C THR A 148 29.37 17.78 10.96
N ASP A 149 30.01 18.18 9.86
CA ASP A 149 30.65 17.24 8.94
C ASP A 149 31.67 16.34 9.66
N PHE A 150 32.39 16.89 10.64
CA PHE A 150 33.32 16.13 11.50
C PHE A 150 32.60 15.03 12.29
N ASN A 151 31.56 15.38 13.04
CA ASN A 151 30.81 14.40 13.83
C ASN A 151 30.20 13.30 12.93
N PHE A 152 29.68 13.68 11.75
CA PHE A 152 29.09 12.73 10.82
C PHE A 152 30.10 11.67 10.35
N ILE A 153 31.27 12.10 9.87
CA ILE A 153 32.30 11.13 9.47
C ILE A 153 32.83 10.37 10.68
N ALA A 154 33.04 11.02 11.84
CA ALA A 154 33.66 10.41 12.99
C ALA A 154 32.80 9.25 13.51
N ARG A 155 31.48 9.45 13.70
CA ARG A 155 30.60 8.36 14.13
C ARG A 155 30.50 7.21 13.12
N LEU A 156 30.61 7.49 11.82
CA LEU A 156 30.58 6.45 10.78
C LEU A 156 31.87 5.63 10.78
N LEU A 157 33.02 6.30 10.86
CA LEU A 157 34.32 5.66 11.00
C LEU A 157 34.37 4.83 12.29
N GLU A 158 33.90 5.39 13.40
CA GLU A 158 33.80 4.69 14.69
C GLU A 158 32.90 3.45 14.61
N HIS A 159 31.76 3.53 13.92
CA HIS A 159 30.83 2.41 13.74
C HIS A 159 31.43 1.30 12.87
N GLU A 160 32.08 1.67 11.76
CA GLU A 160 32.73 0.75 10.82
C GLU A 160 34.15 0.34 11.26
N GLY A 161 34.58 0.66 12.48
CA GLY A 161 35.89 0.27 13.01
C GLY A 161 37.09 0.91 12.32
N ILE A 162 36.87 1.94 11.50
CA ILE A 162 37.93 2.70 10.84
C ILE A 162 38.45 3.75 11.81
N TYR A 163 39.75 3.74 12.03
CA TYR A 163 40.45 4.78 12.78
C TYR A 163 41.37 5.54 11.86
N TRP A 164 41.92 6.64 12.35
CA TRP A 164 42.78 7.48 11.55
C TRP A 164 43.89 8.15 12.37
N TYR A 165 44.90 8.66 11.69
CA TYR A 165 45.95 9.49 12.26
C TYR A 165 46.46 10.49 11.22
N VAL A 166 47.32 11.41 11.64
CA VAL A 166 47.85 12.47 10.77
C VAL A 166 49.31 12.20 10.46
N GLU A 167 49.63 12.10 9.18
CA GLU A 167 51.02 12.07 8.70
C GLU A 167 51.42 13.46 8.22
N HIS A 168 52.56 13.95 8.68
CA HIS A 168 53.10 15.26 8.35
C HIS A 168 54.27 15.15 7.38
N ASP A 169 54.32 16.08 6.43
CA ASP A 169 55.41 16.24 5.46
C ASP A 169 55.75 17.73 5.29
N GLU A 170 56.75 18.06 4.47
CA GLU A 170 57.15 19.46 4.23
C GLU A 170 56.03 20.31 3.62
N SER A 171 55.14 19.69 2.83
CA SER A 171 54.03 20.34 2.14
C SER A 171 52.77 20.50 2.99
N GLY A 172 52.74 19.93 4.20
CA GLY A 172 51.58 19.99 5.10
C GLY A 172 51.35 18.65 5.78
N HIS A 173 50.11 18.19 5.79
CA HIS A 173 49.73 16.91 6.39
C HIS A 173 48.62 16.23 5.59
N LYS A 174 48.48 14.93 5.80
CA LYS A 174 47.36 14.12 5.32
C LYS A 174 46.76 13.28 6.46
N VAL A 175 45.46 12.98 6.36
CA VAL A 175 44.77 12.06 7.26
C VAL A 175 44.85 10.65 6.67
N VAL A 176 45.45 9.72 7.39
CA VAL A 176 45.51 8.31 6.98
C VAL A 176 44.41 7.54 7.70
N LEU A 177 43.54 6.87 6.95
CA LEU A 177 42.45 6.06 7.48
C LEU A 177 42.83 4.57 7.38
N CYS A 178 42.74 3.85 8.50
CA CYS A 178 43.15 2.46 8.63
C CYS A 178 42.06 1.62 9.31
N ASP A 179 42.07 0.31 9.03
CA ASP A 179 41.18 -0.68 9.63
C ASP A 179 41.91 -1.95 10.10
N SER A 180 43.23 -2.00 9.98
CA SER A 180 44.02 -3.20 10.20
C SER A 180 45.41 -2.89 10.74
N THR A 181 45.92 -3.79 11.58
CA THR A 181 47.30 -3.76 12.07
C THR A 181 48.35 -3.73 10.94
N THR A 182 48.03 -4.27 9.76
CA THR A 182 48.94 -4.29 8.60
C THR A 182 49.05 -2.94 7.88
N GLY A 183 48.19 -1.97 8.19
CA GLY A 183 48.22 -0.61 7.64
C GLY A 183 49.29 0.31 8.26
N HIS A 184 50.09 -0.22 9.19
CA HIS A 184 51.08 0.52 9.96
C HIS A 184 52.51 0.12 9.60
N ASP A 185 53.39 1.10 9.51
CA ASP A 185 54.82 0.97 9.28
C ASP A 185 55.62 1.57 10.45
N ALA A 186 56.89 1.21 10.56
CA ALA A 186 57.80 1.85 11.49
C ALA A 186 58.35 3.17 10.91
N LYS A 187 58.61 4.17 11.75
CA LYS A 187 59.31 5.38 11.28
C LYS A 187 60.82 5.14 11.14
N PRO A 188 61.44 5.57 10.02
CA PRO A 188 62.88 5.55 9.88
C PRO A 188 63.60 6.21 11.05
N GLY A 189 64.59 5.52 11.62
CA GLY A 189 65.37 5.98 12.77
C GLY A 189 64.70 5.75 14.13
N CYS A 190 63.50 5.18 14.16
CA CYS A 190 62.74 4.85 15.38
C CYS A 190 62.12 3.45 15.32
N GLU A 191 62.65 2.54 14.49
CA GLU A 191 62.13 1.19 14.31
C GLU A 191 62.31 0.34 15.57
N SER A 192 63.44 0.55 16.26
CA SER A 192 63.81 -0.14 17.48
C SER A 192 64.50 0.81 18.44
N LEU A 193 63.96 0.93 19.66
CA LEU A 193 64.56 1.74 20.72
C LEU A 193 64.91 0.88 21.92
N PRO A 194 66.15 0.97 22.45
CA PRO A 194 66.52 0.30 23.68
C PRO A 194 65.90 1.01 24.89
N PHE A 195 65.57 0.25 25.93
CA PHE A 195 65.17 0.75 27.23
C PHE A 195 66.40 1.00 28.12
N TYR A 196 66.48 2.20 28.69
CA TYR A 196 67.44 2.56 29.71
C TYR A 196 66.72 3.31 30.83
N GLY A 197 66.50 2.63 31.97
CA GLY A 197 65.72 3.15 33.10
C GLY A 197 66.37 4.28 33.91
N SER A 198 67.53 4.80 33.47
CA SER A 198 68.17 6.00 34.01
C SER A 198 68.96 6.71 32.91
N GLU A 199 68.90 8.04 32.88
CA GLU A 199 69.65 8.88 31.93
C GLU A 199 71.17 8.65 32.01
N SER A 200 71.67 8.19 33.16
CA SER A 200 73.08 7.86 33.38
C SER A 200 73.55 6.57 32.70
N GLN A 201 72.63 5.73 32.21
CA GLN A 201 72.94 4.44 31.59
C GLN A 201 73.02 4.51 30.05
N GLY A 202 72.44 5.55 29.43
CA GLY A 202 72.49 5.78 28.00
C GLY A 202 73.63 6.71 27.60
N ALA A 203 74.33 6.42 26.50
CA ALA A 203 75.26 7.38 25.92
C ALA A 203 74.49 8.64 25.45
N PRO A 204 75.02 9.87 25.60
CA PRO A 204 74.31 11.10 25.22
C PRO A 204 73.83 11.14 23.75
N GLN A 205 74.51 10.39 22.88
CA GLN A 205 74.23 10.33 21.44
C GLN A 205 73.23 9.23 21.05
N LEU A 206 72.81 8.36 21.97
CA LEU A 206 71.84 7.31 21.69
C LEU A 206 70.41 7.83 21.91
N GLU A 207 69.48 7.38 21.06
CA GLU A 207 68.04 7.52 21.31
C GLU A 207 67.53 6.28 22.05
N TYR A 208 66.70 6.48 23.07
CA TYR A 208 66.24 5.40 23.95
C TYR A 208 64.94 5.73 24.69
N VAL A 209 64.27 4.69 25.17
CA VAL A 209 63.13 4.81 26.08
C VAL A 209 63.65 4.93 27.51
N GLN A 210 63.28 6.01 28.19
CA GLN A 210 63.73 6.39 29.53
C GLN A 210 62.83 5.80 30.63
N SER A 211 61.52 5.76 30.38
CA SER A 211 60.52 5.21 31.29
C SER A 211 59.55 4.34 30.49
N TRP A 212 59.14 3.22 31.08
CA TRP A 212 58.18 2.29 30.51
C TRP A 212 57.24 1.81 31.61
N SER A 213 55.94 1.90 31.38
CA SER A 213 54.92 1.49 32.35
C SER A 213 53.78 0.82 31.63
N GLY A 214 53.57 -0.48 31.87
CA GLY A 214 52.44 -1.24 31.38
C GLY A 214 51.27 -1.23 32.36
N ALA A 215 50.06 -1.06 31.86
CA ALA A 215 48.82 -1.16 32.60
C ALA A 215 47.87 -2.13 31.88
N GLN A 216 47.23 -3.00 32.67
CA GLN A 216 46.16 -3.87 32.20
C GLN A 216 44.89 -3.61 32.99
N CYS A 217 43.74 -3.70 32.34
CA CYS A 217 42.43 -3.51 32.98
C CYS A 217 41.45 -4.61 32.58
N VAL A 218 40.45 -4.85 33.44
CA VAL A 218 39.35 -5.78 33.16
C VAL A 218 38.48 -5.18 32.06
N GLN A 219 38.33 -5.91 30.96
CA GLN A 219 37.44 -5.58 29.85
C GLN A 219 36.38 -6.66 29.64
N PRO A 220 35.19 -6.31 29.11
CA PRO A 220 34.22 -7.31 28.67
C PRO A 220 34.85 -8.26 27.63
N GLY A 221 34.57 -9.54 27.77
CA GLY A 221 35.07 -10.59 26.90
C GLY A 221 34.06 -11.08 25.88
N LYS A 222 32.81 -10.63 25.94
CA LYS A 222 31.77 -11.04 25.00
C LYS A 222 30.89 -9.86 24.58
N VAL A 223 30.61 -9.78 23.28
CA VAL A 223 29.62 -8.85 22.72
C VAL A 223 28.56 -9.65 21.98
N VAL A 224 27.30 -9.31 22.20
CA VAL A 224 26.12 -9.86 21.52
C VAL A 224 25.30 -8.71 20.97
N ILE A 225 24.94 -8.76 19.69
CA ILE A 225 24.05 -7.78 19.05
C ILE A 225 22.99 -8.50 18.25
N THR A 226 21.84 -7.87 18.06
CA THR A 226 20.75 -8.36 17.22
C THR A 226 20.01 -7.22 16.54
N ASP A 227 19.21 -7.55 15.53
CA ASP A 227 18.40 -6.59 14.78
C ASP A 227 17.17 -7.27 14.17
N TYR A 228 16.33 -6.51 13.45
CA TYR A 228 15.12 -6.99 12.79
C TYR A 228 15.11 -6.62 11.30
N ASP A 229 14.99 -7.63 10.43
CA ASP A 229 14.75 -7.45 8.99
C ASP A 229 13.30 -7.78 8.65
N PHE A 230 12.50 -6.76 8.35
CA PHE A 230 11.10 -6.94 7.98
C PHE A 230 10.92 -7.65 6.64
N GLU A 231 11.92 -7.67 5.74
CA GLU A 231 11.85 -8.44 4.50
C GLU A 231 12.02 -9.95 4.77
N LYS A 232 12.64 -10.31 5.90
CA LYS A 232 12.88 -11.69 6.34
C LYS A 232 12.65 -11.85 7.86
N PRO A 233 11.41 -11.67 8.35
CA PRO A 233 11.11 -11.48 9.78
C PRO A 233 11.43 -12.68 10.68
N SER A 234 11.56 -13.88 10.11
CA SER A 234 11.96 -15.10 10.84
C SER A 234 13.47 -15.33 10.90
N SER A 235 14.29 -14.46 10.31
CA SER A 235 15.74 -14.66 10.27
C SER A 235 16.35 -14.43 11.65
N ALA A 236 17.15 -15.38 12.10
CA ALA A 236 17.94 -15.21 13.32
C ALA A 236 19.13 -14.30 13.01
N LEU A 237 19.02 -13.03 13.40
CA LEU A 237 20.07 -12.03 13.20
C LEU A 237 21.01 -11.89 14.39
N GLU A 238 20.69 -12.46 15.56
CA GLU A 238 21.57 -12.45 16.73
C GLU A 238 22.93 -13.03 16.38
N THR A 239 23.98 -12.29 16.71
CA THR A 239 25.37 -12.68 16.48
C THR A 239 26.20 -12.28 17.68
N SER A 240 27.27 -13.03 17.93
CA SER A 240 28.13 -12.80 19.09
C SER A 240 29.59 -13.11 18.79
N ARG A 241 30.47 -12.45 19.55
CA ARG A 241 31.90 -12.72 19.56
C ARG A 241 32.40 -12.75 20.99
N SER A 242 33.30 -13.69 21.27
CA SER A 242 33.95 -13.80 22.57
C SER A 242 35.47 -13.88 22.43
N VAL A 243 36.18 -13.34 23.41
CA VAL A 243 37.61 -13.50 23.64
C VAL A 243 37.83 -13.88 25.10
N LYS A 244 38.64 -14.92 25.33
CA LYS A 244 39.03 -15.34 26.68
C LYS A 244 40.41 -14.79 26.99
N ARG A 245 40.53 -14.07 28.11
CA ARG A 245 41.81 -13.58 28.64
C ARG A 245 42.19 -14.38 29.88
N ASP A 246 43.48 -14.45 30.16
CA ASP A 246 44.05 -15.23 31.27
C ASP A 246 44.00 -14.45 32.60
N TYR A 247 42.80 -14.03 32.98
CA TYR A 247 42.48 -13.41 34.27
C TYR A 247 41.00 -13.66 34.62
N ASP A 248 40.69 -13.66 35.92
CA ASP A 248 39.33 -13.86 36.44
C ASP A 248 38.37 -12.74 36.01
N LEU A 249 37.08 -13.05 35.83
CA LEU A 249 36.05 -12.09 35.39
C LEU A 249 36.30 -11.51 33.98
N SER A 250 37.03 -12.21 33.12
CA SER A 250 37.26 -11.83 31.72
C SER A 250 36.09 -12.11 30.78
N GLU A 251 35.04 -12.83 31.22
CA GLU A 251 33.95 -13.31 30.35
C GLU A 251 32.69 -12.42 30.38
N GLY A 252 32.78 -11.20 30.95
CA GLY A 252 31.65 -10.27 31.01
C GLY A 252 31.03 -9.98 29.64
N GLU A 253 29.71 -9.99 29.57
CA GLU A 253 28.93 -9.81 28.32
C GLU A 253 28.34 -8.40 28.21
N ILE A 254 28.41 -7.83 27.01
CA ILE A 254 27.62 -6.65 26.59
C ILE A 254 26.62 -7.10 25.52
N PHE A 255 25.34 -6.80 25.75
CA PHE A 255 24.26 -6.97 24.77
C PHE A 255 23.73 -5.62 24.30
N ASP A 256 23.42 -5.47 23.01
CA ASP A 256 22.87 -4.23 22.43
C ASP A 256 21.81 -4.50 21.34
N TYR A 257 20.82 -3.60 21.24
CA TYR A 257 19.79 -3.56 20.19
C TYR A 257 19.35 -2.10 19.95
N PRO A 258 19.21 -1.64 18.70
CA PRO A 258 19.45 -2.37 17.46
C PRO A 258 20.94 -2.41 17.08
N GLY A 259 21.34 -3.50 16.41
CA GLY A 259 22.72 -3.70 15.95
C GLY A 259 23.10 -2.91 14.70
N GLY A 260 22.13 -2.36 13.97
CA GLY A 260 22.34 -1.56 12.76
C GLY A 260 22.61 -2.39 11.51
N TYR A 261 22.06 -3.60 11.37
CA TYR A 261 22.28 -4.46 10.20
C TYR A 261 21.10 -5.35 9.87
N THR A 262 20.98 -5.72 8.60
CA THR A 262 19.95 -6.68 8.12
C THR A 262 20.55 -7.94 7.49
N LYS A 263 21.88 -8.00 7.35
CA LYS A 263 22.62 -9.16 6.84
C LYS A 263 23.52 -9.71 7.93
N ALA A 264 23.46 -11.01 8.17
CA ALA A 264 24.25 -11.68 9.22
C ALA A 264 25.77 -11.44 9.10
N GLY A 265 26.31 -11.35 7.87
CA GLY A 265 27.73 -11.07 7.65
C GLY A 265 28.18 -9.70 8.18
N ASP A 266 27.34 -8.67 8.04
CA ASP A 266 27.62 -7.34 8.59
C ASP A 266 27.60 -7.38 10.12
N GLY A 267 26.62 -8.09 10.70
CA GLY A 267 26.53 -8.29 12.15
C GLY A 267 27.76 -9.00 12.72
N SER A 268 28.26 -10.06 12.05
CA SER A 268 29.51 -10.72 12.43
C SER A 268 30.70 -9.77 12.43
N GLN A 269 30.77 -8.85 11.45
CA GLN A 269 31.84 -7.85 11.43
C GLN A 269 31.72 -6.85 12.60
N TYR A 270 30.49 -6.40 12.90
CA TYR A 270 30.27 -5.43 13.97
C TYR A 270 30.55 -5.99 15.35
N VAL A 271 30.24 -7.25 15.67
CA VAL A 271 30.64 -7.85 16.96
C VAL A 271 32.16 -7.99 17.09
N GLU A 272 32.88 -8.25 16.00
CA GLU A 272 34.34 -8.25 16.01
C GLU A 272 34.87 -6.84 16.29
N ASP A 273 34.37 -5.82 15.58
CA ASP A 273 34.81 -4.43 15.79
C ASP A 273 34.47 -3.91 17.19
N ARG A 274 33.28 -4.24 17.72
CA ARG A 274 32.87 -3.86 19.08
C ARG A 274 33.71 -4.55 20.15
N LEU A 275 34.06 -5.82 19.95
CA LEU A 275 34.92 -6.52 20.89
C LEU A 275 36.35 -5.95 20.85
N ASP A 276 36.91 -5.73 19.66
CA ASP A 276 38.23 -5.14 19.50
C ASP A 276 38.29 -3.70 20.04
N GLU A 277 37.20 -2.93 19.96
CA GLU A 277 37.07 -1.60 20.58
C GLU A 277 37.33 -1.67 22.09
N LEU A 278 36.66 -2.59 22.78
CA LEU A 278 36.81 -2.78 24.22
C LEU A 278 38.22 -3.29 24.56
N GLN A 279 38.69 -4.27 23.79
CA GLN A 279 39.99 -4.91 23.99
C GLN A 279 41.18 -4.00 23.67
N SER A 280 41.00 -2.95 22.86
CA SER A 280 42.03 -1.96 22.55
C SER A 280 42.58 -1.23 23.78
N SER A 281 41.82 -1.21 24.89
CA SER A 281 42.24 -0.60 26.16
C SER A 281 42.60 -1.62 27.24
N GLN A 282 42.52 -2.93 26.93
CA GLN A 282 42.79 -4.00 27.90
C GLN A 282 44.25 -3.98 28.36
N GLU A 283 45.19 -3.73 27.45
CA GLU A 283 46.62 -3.67 27.70
C GLU A 283 47.22 -2.45 26.99
N MET A 284 47.74 -1.51 27.78
CA MET A 284 48.30 -0.25 27.30
C MET A 284 49.63 0.05 28.00
N TYR A 285 50.50 0.77 27.31
CA TYR A 285 51.83 1.12 27.78
C TYR A 285 52.09 2.61 27.65
N ASP A 286 52.68 3.21 28.68
CA ASP A 286 53.15 4.59 28.70
C ASP A 286 54.69 4.62 28.64
N GLY A 287 55.22 5.38 27.69
CA GLY A 287 56.64 5.56 27.46
C GLY A 287 57.08 7.02 27.52
N THR A 288 58.28 7.29 28.03
CA THR A 288 59.00 8.56 27.78
C THR A 288 60.29 8.24 27.03
N THR A 289 60.63 9.04 26.02
CA THR A 289 61.83 8.87 25.22
C THR A 289 62.48 10.22 24.87
N ASN A 290 63.79 10.19 24.67
CA ASN A 290 64.54 11.28 24.04
C ASN A 290 64.57 11.16 22.50
N ALA A 291 64.01 10.08 21.93
CA ALA A 291 63.90 9.85 20.50
C ALA A 291 62.90 10.82 19.87
N GLN A 292 63.37 11.56 18.87
CA GLN A 292 62.59 12.68 18.32
C GLN A 292 61.63 12.23 17.21
N GLY A 293 61.90 11.06 16.62
CA GLY A 293 61.14 10.49 15.51
C GLY A 293 59.88 9.69 15.90
N VAL A 294 59.66 9.40 17.19
CA VAL A 294 58.47 8.65 17.63
C VAL A 294 57.19 9.42 17.33
N GLN A 295 56.29 8.81 16.56
CA GLN A 295 55.08 9.41 16.00
C GLN A 295 53.88 8.48 16.17
N THR A 296 52.69 9.08 16.32
CA THR A 296 51.42 8.35 16.39
C THR A 296 51.13 7.61 15.08
N GLY A 297 50.59 6.40 15.17
CA GLY A 297 50.23 5.59 14.00
C GLY A 297 51.38 4.75 13.44
N HIS A 298 52.55 4.74 14.09
CA HIS A 298 53.70 3.96 13.66
C HIS A 298 54.09 2.86 14.64
N LEU A 299 54.77 1.85 14.12
CA LEU A 299 55.28 0.72 14.91
C LEU A 299 56.63 1.07 15.56
N LEU A 300 56.81 0.63 16.80
CA LEU A 300 58.02 0.78 17.59
C LEU A 300 58.36 -0.55 18.26
N SER A 301 59.60 -1.02 18.09
CA SER A 301 60.09 -2.21 18.81
C SER A 301 60.86 -1.78 20.06
N LEU A 302 60.45 -2.26 21.23
CA LEU A 302 61.20 -2.04 22.46
C LEU A 302 62.24 -3.15 22.63
N THR A 303 63.47 -2.78 22.99
CA THR A 303 64.54 -3.75 23.26
C THR A 303 65.25 -3.44 24.59
N ARG A 304 66.00 -4.41 25.13
CA ARG A 304 66.75 -4.30 26.39
C ARG A 304 65.92 -3.97 27.63
N HIS A 305 64.61 -4.16 27.61
CA HIS A 305 63.79 -4.07 28.81
C HIS A 305 64.10 -5.26 29.75
N PRO A 306 64.29 -5.06 31.07
CA PRO A 306 64.64 -6.13 32.02
C PRO A 306 63.61 -7.27 32.11
N ARG A 307 62.36 -6.99 31.77
CA ARG A 307 61.30 -8.00 31.62
C ARG A 307 61.21 -8.41 30.15
N ASP A 308 61.60 -9.65 29.86
CA ASP A 308 61.74 -10.15 28.49
C ASP A 308 60.45 -10.01 27.65
N SER A 309 59.27 -10.24 28.25
CA SER A 309 57.98 -10.13 27.57
C SER A 309 57.65 -8.73 27.05
N GLU A 310 58.32 -7.69 27.57
CA GLU A 310 58.15 -6.30 27.15
C GLU A 310 59.03 -5.96 25.93
N ASN A 311 59.95 -6.83 25.55
CA ASN A 311 60.78 -6.65 24.36
C ASN A 311 60.01 -7.09 23.11
N ALA A 312 58.98 -6.33 22.77
CA ALA A 312 58.04 -6.62 21.71
C ALA A 312 57.86 -5.42 20.77
N GLN A 313 57.03 -5.61 19.75
CA GLN A 313 56.62 -4.56 18.84
C GLN A 313 55.28 -3.97 19.31
N TYR A 314 55.20 -2.65 19.28
CA TYR A 314 54.05 -1.88 19.76
C TYR A 314 53.57 -0.91 18.68
N LEU A 315 52.27 -0.65 18.65
CA LEU A 315 51.67 0.43 17.87
C LEU A 315 51.55 1.68 18.74
N VAL A 316 52.18 2.78 18.33
CA VAL A 316 52.10 4.06 19.04
C VAL A 316 50.71 4.67 18.82
N THR A 317 49.88 4.69 19.87
CA THR A 317 48.49 5.14 19.83
C THR A 317 48.35 6.64 20.11
N SER A 318 49.29 7.25 20.84
CA SER A 318 49.33 8.70 21.03
C SER A 318 50.74 9.19 21.32
N THR A 319 51.02 10.46 21.00
CA THR A 319 52.28 11.12 21.34
C THR A 319 52.00 12.49 21.94
N HIS A 320 52.87 12.88 22.88
CA HIS A 320 52.93 14.19 23.47
C HIS A 320 54.37 14.69 23.39
N LEU A 321 54.59 15.70 22.55
CA LEU A 321 55.89 16.29 22.33
C LEU A 321 55.96 17.62 23.06
N SER A 322 56.96 17.81 23.90
CA SER A 322 57.26 19.09 24.54
C SER A 322 58.66 19.55 24.16
N LEU A 323 58.75 20.77 23.67
CA LEU A 323 59.95 21.42 23.22
C LEU A 323 60.08 22.79 23.89
N HIS A 324 61.28 23.09 24.40
CA HIS A 324 61.65 24.40 24.90
C HIS A 324 63.02 24.82 24.34
N GLN A 325 63.10 25.99 23.71
CA GLN A 325 64.36 26.55 23.21
C GLN A 325 64.90 27.61 24.19
N ALA A 326 66.16 27.46 24.58
CA ALA A 326 66.88 28.46 25.38
C ALA A 326 66.93 29.82 24.66
N ALA A 327 66.61 30.92 25.36
CA ALA A 327 66.86 32.26 24.85
C ALA A 327 68.39 32.52 24.82
N ASN A 328 68.90 33.23 23.82
CA ASN A 328 70.34 33.53 23.73
C ASN A 328 70.85 34.52 24.81
N GLU A 329 70.08 34.76 25.88
CA GLU A 329 70.42 35.61 27.01
C GLU A 329 71.06 34.77 28.13
N SER A 330 72.09 35.31 28.75
CA SER A 330 72.85 34.65 29.82
C SER A 330 71.94 34.33 31.01
N GLY A 331 71.62 33.05 31.23
CA GLY A 331 70.76 32.58 32.33
C GLY A 331 69.47 31.88 31.90
N SER A 332 69.18 31.78 30.59
CA SER A 332 68.05 30.96 30.12
C SER A 332 68.39 29.46 30.21
N GLY A 333 67.42 28.63 30.60
CA GLY A 333 67.61 27.18 30.77
C GLY A 333 68.03 26.45 29.50
N ALA A 334 68.44 25.18 29.60
CA ALA A 334 68.88 24.40 28.44
C ALA A 334 67.75 24.14 27.44
N THR A 335 68.08 24.06 26.15
CA THR A 335 67.15 23.56 25.12
C THR A 335 66.81 22.10 25.43
N SER A 336 65.53 21.79 25.60
CA SER A 336 65.06 20.45 25.95
C SER A 336 63.95 19.99 24.99
N LEU A 337 64.05 18.76 24.51
CA LEU A 337 62.98 18.08 23.78
C LEU A 337 62.66 16.78 24.50
N ARG A 338 61.38 16.55 24.78
CA ARG A 338 60.88 15.33 25.42
C ARG A 338 59.66 14.83 24.67
N CYS A 339 59.65 13.54 24.35
CA CYS A 339 58.50 12.86 23.79
C CYS A 339 57.99 11.84 24.81
N SER A 340 56.71 11.90 25.15
CA SER A 340 56.02 10.81 25.83
C SER A 340 54.98 10.22 24.88
N PHE A 341 54.73 8.93 24.96
CA PHE A 341 53.84 8.23 24.06
C PHE A 341 53.06 7.15 24.77
N THR A 342 51.89 6.83 24.23
CA THR A 342 51.13 5.63 24.61
C THR A 342 51.16 4.63 23.48
N CYS A 343 51.16 3.35 23.80
CA CYS A 343 51.12 2.29 22.78
C CYS A 343 50.38 1.04 23.27
N ILE A 344 50.01 0.20 22.32
CA ILE A 344 49.43 -1.13 22.53
C ILE A 344 50.30 -2.17 21.83
N PRO A 345 50.24 -3.47 22.21
CA PRO A 345 50.90 -4.54 21.45
C PRO A 345 50.52 -4.48 19.97
N ALA A 346 51.48 -4.61 19.04
CA ALA A 346 51.22 -4.44 17.61
C ALA A 346 50.23 -5.46 17.03
N GLN A 347 50.08 -6.62 17.67
CA GLN A 347 49.11 -7.65 17.28
C GLN A 347 47.69 -7.36 17.77
N GLN A 348 47.51 -6.48 18.76
CA GLN A 348 46.19 -6.06 19.21
C GLN A 348 45.55 -5.17 18.14
N GLN A 349 44.43 -5.62 17.56
CA GLN A 349 43.67 -4.81 16.62
C GLN A 349 43.13 -3.59 17.35
N PHE A 350 43.52 -2.40 16.89
CA PHE A 350 42.95 -1.15 17.38
C PHE A 350 41.61 -0.90 16.70
N ARG A 351 40.61 -0.55 17.50
CA ARG A 351 39.34 0.02 17.05
C ARG A 351 39.04 1.28 17.84
N PRO A 352 38.55 2.33 17.20
CA PRO A 352 38.24 3.58 17.90
C PRO A 352 37.03 3.40 18.81
N ALA A 353 37.06 4.07 19.97
CA ALA A 353 35.90 4.13 20.85
C ALA A 353 34.76 4.95 20.20
N ARG A 354 33.50 4.51 20.36
CA ARG A 354 32.30 5.25 19.90
C ARG A 354 32.00 6.45 20.80
N ARG A 355 32.77 7.52 20.63
CA ARG A 355 32.65 8.76 21.42
C ARG A 355 31.73 9.76 20.76
N THR A 356 31.59 9.70 19.44
CA THR A 356 30.80 10.66 18.68
C THR A 356 29.34 10.24 18.72
N PRO A 357 28.43 11.06 19.32
CA PRO A 357 27.04 10.67 19.49
C PRO A 357 26.34 10.53 18.14
N LYS A 358 25.58 9.44 17.96
CA LYS A 358 24.67 9.31 16.81
C LYS A 358 23.55 10.36 16.95
N PRO A 359 23.20 11.11 15.89
CA PRO A 359 22.07 12.05 15.95
C PRO A 359 20.76 11.30 16.22
N VAL A 360 19.89 11.92 17.01
CA VAL A 360 18.56 11.40 17.34
C VAL A 360 17.50 12.40 16.89
N VAL A 361 16.50 11.91 16.16
CA VAL A 361 15.30 12.67 15.81
C VAL A 361 14.32 12.59 16.97
N SER A 362 14.18 13.69 17.73
CA SER A 362 13.41 13.70 18.97
C SER A 362 11.89 13.53 18.81
N GLY A 363 11.35 13.59 17.60
CA GLY A 363 9.92 13.49 17.34
C GLY A 363 9.58 13.37 15.86
N PRO A 364 8.33 13.04 15.52
CA PRO A 364 7.93 12.87 14.14
C PRO A 364 8.04 14.17 13.35
N GLN A 365 8.24 14.04 12.04
CA GLN A 365 8.34 15.14 11.09
C GLN A 365 7.34 14.95 9.96
N THR A 366 7.01 16.01 9.25
CA THR A 366 6.25 15.91 8.01
C THR A 366 7.19 15.81 6.80
N ALA A 367 6.77 15.07 5.78
CA ALA A 367 7.46 14.98 4.50
C ALA A 367 6.45 14.90 3.35
N ILE A 368 6.88 15.23 2.12
CA ILE A 368 6.04 15.11 0.93
C ILE A 368 6.38 13.82 0.20
N VAL A 369 5.37 13.03 -0.18
CA VAL A 369 5.56 11.81 -0.97
C VAL A 369 6.04 12.15 -2.38
N THR A 370 7.05 11.44 -2.87
CA THR A 370 7.69 11.66 -4.17
C THR A 370 7.69 10.41 -5.04
N GLY A 371 7.97 10.57 -6.32
CA GLY A 371 8.09 9.47 -7.28
C GLY A 371 8.44 9.96 -8.68
N PRO A 372 8.46 9.07 -9.68
CA PRO A 372 8.81 9.43 -11.05
C PRO A 372 7.84 10.44 -11.66
N ALA A 373 8.34 11.27 -12.57
CA ALA A 373 7.51 12.23 -13.29
C ALA A 373 6.38 11.53 -14.08
N GLY A 374 5.14 12.06 -13.98
CA GLY A 374 3.96 11.50 -14.65
C GLY A 374 3.29 10.32 -13.93
N GLU A 375 3.80 9.92 -12.76
CA GLU A 375 3.13 8.99 -11.86
C GLU A 375 2.30 9.73 -10.81
N GLU A 376 1.20 9.12 -10.36
CA GLU A 376 0.43 9.58 -9.20
C GLU A 376 0.71 8.72 -7.94
N ILE A 377 1.15 7.47 -8.15
CA ILE A 377 1.42 6.49 -7.11
C ILE A 377 2.77 5.83 -7.42
N HIS A 378 3.68 5.82 -6.45
CA HIS A 378 4.95 5.11 -6.54
C HIS A 378 5.17 4.28 -5.28
N THR A 379 4.91 2.98 -5.40
CA THR A 379 4.98 2.01 -4.29
C THR A 379 5.69 0.73 -4.71
N ASP A 380 6.27 0.03 -3.75
CA ASP A 380 6.84 -1.30 -3.96
C ASP A 380 5.91 -2.44 -3.48
N LYS A 381 6.40 -3.69 -3.55
CA LYS A 381 5.65 -4.89 -3.15
C LYS A 381 5.21 -4.94 -1.68
N PHE A 382 5.76 -4.07 -0.84
CA PHE A 382 5.44 -3.99 0.59
C PHE A 382 4.54 -2.79 0.94
N GLY A 383 4.10 -2.01 -0.07
CA GLY A 383 3.29 -0.81 0.17
C GLY A 383 4.12 0.39 0.67
N ARG A 384 5.45 0.35 0.53
CA ARG A 384 6.33 1.46 0.92
C ARG A 384 6.28 2.57 -0.12
N VAL A 385 6.54 3.80 0.29
CA VAL A 385 6.65 4.96 -0.63
C VAL A 385 7.97 5.69 -0.43
N LYS A 386 8.28 6.64 -1.31
CA LYS A 386 9.41 7.56 -1.15
C LYS A 386 8.92 8.95 -0.75
N VAL A 387 9.75 9.69 -0.03
CA VAL A 387 9.42 11.01 0.48
C VAL A 387 10.59 11.97 0.29
N GLN A 388 10.31 13.27 0.32
CA GLN A 388 11.31 14.31 0.53
C GLN A 388 11.01 15.07 1.82
N PHE A 389 11.99 15.09 2.71
CA PHE A 389 11.94 15.87 3.93
C PHE A 389 12.14 17.36 3.64
N HIS A 390 11.54 18.22 4.47
CA HIS A 390 11.61 19.67 4.29
C HIS A 390 13.02 20.26 4.45
N TRP A 391 13.89 19.59 5.20
CA TRP A 391 15.30 19.97 5.39
C TRP A 391 16.22 19.41 4.29
N ASP A 392 15.74 18.50 3.44
CA ASP A 392 16.53 18.00 2.31
C ASP A 392 16.55 19.03 1.18
N ARG A 393 17.62 19.81 1.18
CA ARG A 393 17.91 20.85 0.18
C ARG A 393 18.58 20.32 -1.10
N ARG A 394 18.99 19.05 -1.14
CA ARG A 394 19.68 18.45 -2.31
C ARG A 394 18.74 17.56 -3.13
N GLY A 395 17.66 17.06 -2.53
CA GLY A 395 16.60 16.31 -3.20
C GLY A 395 15.86 17.11 -4.28
N LYS A 396 15.48 16.42 -5.35
CA LYS A 396 14.83 17.00 -6.55
C LYS A 396 13.32 16.73 -6.63
N ARG A 397 12.73 16.19 -5.56
CA ARG A 397 11.33 15.76 -5.44
C ARG A 397 10.96 14.66 -6.44
N ASP A 398 11.89 13.74 -6.67
CA ASP A 398 11.78 12.61 -7.59
C ASP A 398 11.88 11.25 -6.87
N GLU A 399 11.96 10.16 -7.64
CA GLU A 399 12.11 8.79 -7.13
C GLU A 399 13.45 8.51 -6.43
N ARG A 400 14.37 9.49 -6.36
CA ARG A 400 15.68 9.36 -5.71
C ARG A 400 15.77 10.17 -4.42
N SER A 401 14.69 10.83 -3.99
CA SER A 401 14.68 11.71 -2.82
C SER A 401 14.94 10.97 -1.50
N SER A 402 14.48 9.72 -1.37
CA SER A 402 14.72 8.89 -0.19
C SER A 402 14.81 7.40 -0.51
N CYS A 403 15.11 6.61 0.53
CA CYS A 403 14.86 5.19 0.55
C CYS A 403 13.36 4.88 0.52
N TRP A 404 13.02 3.59 0.39
CA TRP A 404 11.65 3.12 0.58
C TRP A 404 11.26 3.18 2.06
N VAL A 405 10.23 3.96 2.37
CA VAL A 405 9.72 4.19 3.71
C VAL A 405 8.42 3.41 3.91
N SER A 406 8.39 2.56 4.94
CA SER A 406 7.20 1.80 5.31
C SER A 406 6.05 2.69 5.77
N VAL A 407 4.82 2.29 5.46
CA VAL A 407 3.60 3.04 5.77
C VAL A 407 2.79 2.28 6.82
N ALA A 408 2.53 2.92 7.95
CA ALA A 408 1.58 2.43 8.93
C ALA A 408 0.18 2.44 8.32
N HIS A 409 -0.48 1.29 8.43
CA HIS A 409 -1.83 1.06 7.94
C HIS A 409 -2.80 0.90 9.12
N PRO A 410 -4.09 1.24 8.97
CA PRO A 410 -5.07 1.13 10.04
C PRO A 410 -5.28 -0.33 10.51
N TRP A 411 -5.02 -1.32 9.65
CA TRP A 411 -5.08 -2.74 9.99
C TRP A 411 -4.17 -3.52 9.03
N ALA A 412 -3.24 -4.34 9.55
CA ALA A 412 -2.32 -5.14 8.74
C ALA A 412 -2.19 -6.57 9.28
N GLY A 413 -2.64 -7.54 8.49
CA GLY A 413 -2.53 -8.98 8.75
C GLY A 413 -1.90 -9.73 7.57
N SER A 414 -1.78 -11.06 7.69
CA SER A 414 -1.22 -11.89 6.62
C SER A 414 -2.17 -11.96 5.41
N ASN A 415 -1.94 -11.10 4.41
CA ASN A 415 -2.76 -10.92 3.21
C ASN A 415 -4.21 -10.45 3.45
N PHE A 416 -4.47 -9.74 4.56
CA PHE A 416 -5.74 -9.05 4.81
C PHE A 416 -5.51 -7.77 5.64
N GLY A 417 -6.44 -6.82 5.59
CA GLY A 417 -6.35 -5.57 6.35
C GLY A 417 -6.87 -4.36 5.58
N GLY A 418 -6.56 -3.15 6.07
CA GLY A 418 -6.91 -1.88 5.43
C GLY A 418 -5.69 -1.23 4.80
N ILE A 419 -5.68 -1.06 3.48
CA ILE A 419 -4.55 -0.49 2.75
C ILE A 419 -4.94 0.81 2.06
N HIS A 420 -4.20 1.88 2.37
CA HIS A 420 -4.27 3.14 1.65
C HIS A 420 -2.83 3.54 1.35
N ILE A 421 -2.44 3.60 0.09
CA ILE A 421 -1.06 4.00 -0.28
C ILE A 421 -1.00 5.53 -0.39
N PRO A 422 -0.02 6.22 0.24
CA PRO A 422 0.21 7.65 0.01
C PRO A 422 0.49 7.94 -1.47
N ARG A 423 -0.13 8.98 -2.02
CA ARG A 423 0.09 9.43 -3.39
C ARG A 423 1.15 10.51 -3.45
N ILE A 424 1.82 10.62 -4.60
CA ILE A 424 2.82 11.66 -4.85
C ILE A 424 2.19 13.05 -4.62
N GLY A 425 2.90 13.92 -3.91
CA GLY A 425 2.42 15.25 -3.52
C GLY A 425 1.62 15.30 -2.21
N GLN A 426 1.24 14.16 -1.63
CA GLN A 426 0.58 14.13 -0.32
C GLN A 426 1.59 14.33 0.82
N GLU A 427 1.14 15.00 1.88
CA GLU A 427 1.92 15.18 3.10
C GLU A 427 1.68 14.02 4.08
N VAL A 428 2.79 13.46 4.57
CA VAL A 428 2.81 12.32 5.50
C VAL A 428 3.59 12.68 6.76
N ILE A 429 3.23 12.04 7.87
CA ILE A 429 3.94 12.15 9.15
C ILE A 429 4.90 10.96 9.24
N VAL A 430 6.19 11.24 9.39
CA VAL A 430 7.29 10.29 9.43
C VAL A 430 7.85 10.24 10.86
N GLY A 431 7.75 9.08 11.49
CA GLY A 431 8.50 8.72 12.69
C GLY A 431 9.84 8.07 12.33
N PHE A 432 10.66 7.82 13.35
CA PHE A 432 12.01 7.26 13.21
C PHE A 432 12.17 6.17 14.27
N ILE A 433 12.45 4.93 13.86
CA ILE A 433 12.60 3.79 14.77
C ILE A 433 13.81 4.05 15.67
N GLU A 434 13.65 3.91 17.00
CA GLU A 434 14.68 4.30 18.00
C GLU A 434 15.16 5.76 17.87
N GLY A 435 14.37 6.63 17.21
CA GLY A 435 14.78 8.00 16.89
C GLY A 435 15.91 8.08 15.86
N ASP A 436 16.26 6.98 15.19
CA ASP A 436 17.35 6.92 14.23
C ASP A 436 16.99 7.60 12.89
N PRO A 437 17.69 8.67 12.47
CA PRO A 437 17.46 9.31 11.17
C PRO A 437 17.55 8.34 9.96
N ASP A 438 18.27 7.23 10.09
CA ASP A 438 18.46 6.23 9.05
C ASP A 438 17.25 5.27 8.91
N ALA A 439 16.33 5.26 9.88
CA ALA A 439 15.21 4.31 9.96
C ALA A 439 13.83 5.01 9.96
N PRO A 440 13.46 5.73 8.88
CA PRO A 440 12.17 6.41 8.78
C PRO A 440 11.00 5.43 8.62
N ILE A 441 9.83 5.78 9.17
CA ILE A 441 8.56 5.07 9.01
C ILE A 441 7.41 6.08 8.97
N ILE A 442 6.51 5.98 7.99
CA ILE A 442 5.32 6.83 7.93
C ILE A 442 4.30 6.31 8.95
N ILE A 443 3.89 7.16 9.89
CA ILE A 443 2.96 6.83 10.97
C ILE A 443 1.61 7.53 10.85
N GLY A 444 1.47 8.47 9.90
CA GLY A 444 0.25 9.25 9.74
C GLY A 444 0.22 10.10 8.49
N ARG A 445 -0.87 10.86 8.35
CA ARG A 445 -1.12 11.76 7.22
C ARG A 445 -1.78 13.03 7.74
N THR A 446 -1.60 14.12 7.01
CA THR A 446 -2.30 15.36 7.31
C THR A 446 -2.78 16.03 6.03
N TYR A 447 -3.90 16.74 6.13
CA TYR A 447 -4.30 17.73 5.15
C TYR A 447 -3.49 19.01 5.35
N ASN A 448 -3.39 19.84 4.31
CA ASN A 448 -2.68 21.11 4.32
C ASN A 448 -3.35 22.12 3.36
N GLY A 449 -2.72 23.28 3.15
CA GLY A 449 -3.28 24.35 2.31
C GLY A 449 -3.44 23.99 0.82
N GLU A 450 -2.75 22.96 0.33
CA GLU A 450 -2.87 22.46 -1.05
C GLU A 450 -3.76 21.22 -1.11
N ASN A 451 -3.60 20.31 -0.15
CA ASN A 451 -4.40 19.09 0.00
C ASN A 451 -5.46 19.32 1.08
N LEU A 452 -6.62 19.86 0.69
CA LEU A 452 -7.74 20.11 1.60
C LEU A 452 -8.50 18.82 1.97
N PRO A 453 -9.21 18.80 3.11
CA PRO A 453 -10.16 17.74 3.44
C PRO A 453 -11.21 17.51 2.33
N PRO A 454 -11.78 16.30 2.19
CA PRO A 454 -12.69 15.95 1.09
C PRO A 454 -14.03 16.69 1.13
N TRP A 455 -14.43 17.20 2.28
CA TRP A 455 -15.64 18.00 2.47
C TRP A 455 -15.28 19.37 3.04
N ASP A 456 -16.02 20.39 2.62
CA ASP A 456 -15.74 21.77 3.02
C ASP A 456 -15.92 21.94 4.53
N LEU A 457 -14.85 22.31 5.22
CA LEU A 457 -14.84 22.60 6.65
C LEU A 457 -14.75 24.12 6.89
N PRO A 458 -15.39 24.65 7.95
CA PRO A 458 -16.08 23.92 9.02
C PRO A 458 -17.56 23.59 8.75
N ALA A 459 -18.11 23.96 7.58
CA ALA A 459 -19.54 23.83 7.30
C ALA A 459 -20.08 22.40 7.42
N ASN A 460 -19.27 21.40 7.06
CA ASN A 460 -19.64 19.98 7.08
C ASN A 460 -18.95 19.22 8.23
N ALA A 461 -18.80 19.82 9.41
CA ALA A 461 -18.10 19.21 10.54
C ALA A 461 -18.76 17.91 11.08
N THR A 462 -20.02 17.64 10.73
CA THR A 462 -20.76 16.41 11.07
C THR A 462 -20.58 15.28 10.05
N GLN A 463 -19.82 15.50 8.97
CA GLN A 463 -19.55 14.49 7.96
C GLN A 463 -18.25 13.73 8.25
N SER A 464 -18.29 12.41 8.04
CA SER A 464 -17.13 11.52 8.17
C SER A 464 -17.15 10.40 7.12
N GLY A 465 -16.02 9.71 6.92
CA GLY A 465 -15.93 8.58 6.00
C GLY A 465 -14.72 8.59 5.07
N PHE A 466 -14.84 7.96 3.90
CA PHE A 466 -13.79 7.78 2.92
C PHE A 466 -14.21 8.30 1.55
N LEU A 467 -13.38 9.14 0.95
CA LEU A 467 -13.51 9.57 -0.44
C LEU A 467 -12.20 9.27 -1.18
N THR A 468 -12.31 8.44 -2.22
CA THR A 468 -11.18 8.05 -3.06
C THR A 468 -11.12 8.91 -4.32
N ARG A 469 -10.10 8.73 -5.14
CA ARG A 469 -9.94 9.43 -6.43
C ARG A 469 -9.48 8.43 -7.48
N SER A 470 -10.16 8.39 -8.63
CA SER A 470 -9.69 7.58 -9.76
C SER A 470 -8.25 7.94 -10.13
N THR A 471 -7.47 6.95 -10.56
CA THR A 471 -6.06 7.13 -10.94
C THR A 471 -5.76 6.27 -12.18
N LYS A 472 -5.00 6.75 -13.15
CA LYS A 472 -4.42 8.10 -13.29
C LYS A 472 -5.41 9.10 -13.91
N GLY A 473 -5.22 10.40 -13.62
CA GLY A 473 -5.94 11.50 -14.28
C GLY A 473 -7.37 11.73 -13.79
N GLY A 474 -7.71 11.24 -12.59
CA GLY A 474 -9.04 11.43 -12.02
C GLY A 474 -9.34 12.90 -11.74
N SER A 475 -10.46 13.41 -12.27
CA SER A 475 -10.97 14.75 -11.93
C SER A 475 -11.71 14.74 -10.59
N TYR A 476 -12.15 15.92 -10.12
CA TYR A 476 -12.98 16.03 -8.91
C TYR A 476 -14.27 15.19 -8.96
N GLY A 477 -14.81 14.92 -10.15
CA GLY A 477 -16.00 14.09 -10.32
C GLY A 477 -15.77 12.58 -10.28
N ASN A 478 -14.51 12.10 -10.34
CA ASN A 478 -14.22 10.67 -10.48
C ASN A 478 -13.76 10.07 -9.14
N ALA A 479 -14.67 9.43 -8.41
CA ALA A 479 -14.40 8.97 -7.04
C ALA A 479 -15.30 7.80 -6.61
N ASN A 480 -14.80 6.93 -5.74
CA ASN A 480 -15.65 6.08 -4.90
C ASN A 480 -15.73 6.68 -3.50
N ALA A 481 -16.89 6.60 -2.86
CA ALA A 481 -17.09 7.16 -1.53
C ALA A 481 -18.02 6.33 -0.63
N ILE A 482 -17.72 6.36 0.68
CA ILE A 482 -18.65 6.00 1.75
C ILE A 482 -18.62 7.17 2.74
N ARG A 483 -19.75 7.85 2.92
CA ARG A 483 -19.87 9.01 3.81
C ARG A 483 -21.02 8.82 4.79
N PHE A 484 -20.75 9.12 6.05
CA PHE A 484 -21.71 9.24 7.13
C PHE A 484 -21.97 10.73 7.40
N GLU A 485 -23.23 11.14 7.45
CA GLU A 485 -23.69 12.45 7.89
C GLU A 485 -24.44 12.28 9.21
N ASP A 486 -23.92 12.89 10.27
CA ASP A 486 -24.46 12.81 11.63
C ASP A 486 -25.27 14.05 12.04
N LYS A 487 -25.61 14.93 11.09
CA LYS A 487 -26.49 16.08 11.35
C LYS A 487 -27.89 15.60 11.72
N GLN A 488 -28.28 15.85 12.97
CA GLN A 488 -29.58 15.44 13.52
C GLN A 488 -30.76 15.89 12.65
N GLY A 489 -31.63 14.94 12.29
CA GLY A 489 -32.81 15.17 11.44
C GLY A 489 -32.51 15.23 9.94
N ALA A 490 -31.25 15.07 9.55
CA ALA A 490 -30.76 15.03 8.18
C ALA A 490 -29.66 13.96 8.00
N GLU A 491 -29.69 12.91 8.83
CA GLU A 491 -28.70 11.83 8.83
C GLU A 491 -28.71 11.10 7.47
N GLN A 492 -27.52 10.75 6.97
CA GLN A 492 -27.39 10.08 5.67
C GLN A 492 -26.18 9.15 5.64
N LEU A 493 -26.39 7.94 5.13
CA LEU A 493 -25.33 7.11 4.58
C LEU A 493 -25.32 7.26 3.05
N TRP A 494 -24.21 7.75 2.51
CA TRP A 494 -24.00 7.86 1.06
C TRP A 494 -22.93 6.88 0.61
N ILE A 495 -23.31 5.96 -0.27
CA ILE A 495 -22.41 5.00 -0.92
C ILE A 495 -22.40 5.33 -2.41
N HIS A 496 -21.20 5.60 -2.93
CA HIS A 496 -21.01 5.95 -4.34
C HIS A 496 -19.91 5.10 -4.95
N ALA A 497 -20.23 4.43 -6.05
CA ALA A 497 -19.28 3.71 -6.89
C ALA A 497 -19.16 4.45 -8.23
N GLU A 498 -17.94 4.80 -8.62
CA GLU A 498 -17.66 5.51 -9.87
C GLU A 498 -18.05 4.67 -11.11
N LYS A 499 -17.96 3.34 -11.00
CA LYS A 499 -18.13 2.43 -12.13
C LYS A 499 -19.01 1.23 -11.81
N ASN A 500 -18.43 0.17 -11.23
CA ASN A 500 -19.15 -1.04 -10.85
C ASN A 500 -19.32 -1.07 -9.33
N GLN A 501 -20.48 -1.56 -8.87
CA GLN A 501 -20.72 -1.92 -7.48
C GLN A 501 -21.12 -3.40 -7.45
N ASP A 502 -20.23 -4.24 -6.97
CA ASP A 502 -20.47 -5.67 -6.80
C ASP A 502 -20.73 -5.96 -5.31
N ILE A 503 -21.78 -6.71 -5.01
CA ILE A 503 -22.20 -7.09 -3.65
C ILE A 503 -22.37 -8.60 -3.62
N GLU A 504 -21.67 -9.27 -2.71
CA GLU A 504 -21.73 -10.73 -2.52
C GLU A 504 -21.96 -11.03 -1.03
N VAL A 505 -22.96 -11.87 -0.75
CA VAL A 505 -23.35 -12.28 0.61
C VAL A 505 -23.45 -13.80 0.62
N GLU A 506 -22.60 -14.44 1.42
CA GLU A 506 -22.44 -15.91 1.41
C GLU A 506 -23.57 -16.68 2.11
N ASN A 507 -24.43 -16.00 2.88
CA ASN A 507 -25.53 -16.61 3.59
C ASN A 507 -26.81 -15.78 3.45
N ASP A 508 -27.18 -15.00 4.47
CA ASP A 508 -28.44 -14.27 4.51
C ASP A 508 -28.22 -12.77 4.31
N GLU A 509 -28.89 -12.18 3.30
CA GLU A 509 -29.03 -10.73 3.16
C GLU A 509 -30.39 -10.29 3.72
N THR A 510 -30.40 -9.32 4.62
CA THR A 510 -31.64 -8.70 5.13
C THR A 510 -31.61 -7.20 4.87
N HIS A 511 -32.74 -6.66 4.42
CA HIS A 511 -32.88 -5.24 4.10
C HIS A 511 -34.23 -4.72 4.58
N TRP A 512 -34.21 -3.74 5.49
CA TRP A 512 -35.42 -3.10 6.01
C TRP A 512 -35.35 -1.59 5.81
N VAL A 513 -36.40 -1.01 5.24
CA VAL A 513 -36.55 0.44 5.04
C VAL A 513 -37.75 0.91 5.84
N GLY A 514 -37.54 1.84 6.78
CA GLY A 514 -38.60 2.31 7.67
C GLY A 514 -39.62 3.27 7.04
N ARG A 515 -39.33 3.77 5.82
CA ARG A 515 -40.22 4.62 5.01
C ARG A 515 -40.14 4.21 3.53
N ASP A 516 -39.75 5.10 2.64
CA ASP A 516 -39.82 4.92 1.20
C ASP A 516 -38.50 4.39 0.62
N ARG A 517 -38.59 3.50 -0.38
CA ARG A 517 -37.46 3.04 -1.20
C ARG A 517 -37.72 3.37 -2.67
N THR A 518 -36.81 4.12 -3.29
CA THR A 518 -36.82 4.37 -4.73
C THR A 518 -35.62 3.66 -5.37
N LYS A 519 -35.86 2.93 -6.47
CA LYS A 519 -34.82 2.23 -7.25
C LYS A 519 -35.01 2.58 -8.73
N THR A 520 -33.96 3.06 -9.37
CA THR A 520 -33.94 3.38 -10.80
C THR A 520 -32.83 2.58 -11.48
N ILE A 521 -33.17 1.91 -12.58
CA ILE A 521 -32.23 1.16 -13.41
C ILE A 521 -32.39 1.65 -14.84
N ASP A 522 -31.39 2.38 -15.35
CA ASP A 522 -31.50 3.01 -16.67
C ASP A 522 -31.44 2.03 -17.84
N ARG A 523 -30.95 0.80 -17.59
CA ARG A 523 -30.83 -0.25 -18.63
C ARG A 523 -31.59 -1.52 -18.27
N HIS A 524 -30.87 -2.53 -17.74
CA HIS A 524 -31.39 -3.88 -17.60
C HIS A 524 -31.26 -4.36 -16.16
N GLU A 525 -32.30 -5.02 -15.67
CA GLU A 525 -32.31 -5.77 -14.41
C GLU A 525 -32.65 -7.22 -14.72
N THR A 526 -31.88 -8.15 -14.14
CA THR A 526 -32.15 -9.58 -14.18
C THR A 526 -32.26 -10.08 -12.75
N THR A 527 -33.38 -10.74 -12.44
CA THR A 527 -33.63 -11.34 -11.12
C THR A 527 -33.79 -12.84 -11.27
N LEU A 528 -32.90 -13.61 -10.64
CA LEU A 528 -32.97 -15.08 -10.60
C LEU A 528 -33.15 -15.53 -9.15
N VAL A 529 -34.32 -16.10 -8.84
CA VAL A 529 -34.59 -16.73 -7.54
C VAL A 529 -34.59 -18.24 -7.76
N LYS A 530 -33.65 -18.96 -7.13
CA LYS A 530 -33.52 -20.42 -7.28
C LYS A 530 -34.51 -21.21 -6.42
N GLY A 531 -34.97 -20.63 -5.31
CA GLY A 531 -36.01 -21.17 -4.45
C GLY A 531 -37.33 -20.43 -4.64
N ASP A 532 -38.00 -20.15 -3.53
CA ASP A 532 -39.30 -19.46 -3.54
C ASP A 532 -39.15 -17.93 -3.54
N ARG A 533 -40.05 -17.25 -4.25
CA ARG A 533 -40.28 -15.80 -4.13
C ARG A 533 -41.68 -15.58 -3.57
N THR A 534 -41.77 -14.84 -2.47
CA THR A 534 -43.04 -14.32 -1.95
C THR A 534 -43.04 -12.80 -2.03
N GLU A 535 -44.12 -12.24 -2.56
CA GLU A 535 -44.33 -10.80 -2.65
C GLU A 535 -45.69 -10.45 -2.05
N THR A 536 -45.76 -9.38 -1.29
CA THR A 536 -46.99 -8.93 -0.64
C THR A 536 -47.06 -7.41 -0.70
N VAL A 537 -48.10 -6.89 -1.35
CA VAL A 537 -48.41 -5.47 -1.43
C VAL A 537 -49.71 -5.24 -0.68
N ASN A 538 -49.68 -4.45 0.39
CA ASN A 538 -50.85 -4.26 1.27
C ASN A 538 -51.89 -3.29 0.69
N LEU A 539 -51.48 -2.38 -0.18
CA LEU A 539 -52.34 -1.39 -0.82
C LEU A 539 -52.40 -1.69 -2.33
N ASP A 540 -51.87 -0.80 -3.16
CA ASP A 540 -51.97 -0.87 -4.61
C ASP A 540 -50.63 -1.27 -5.26
N GLU A 541 -50.71 -2.08 -6.32
CA GLU A 541 -49.61 -2.38 -7.23
C GLU A 541 -49.97 -1.89 -8.64
N THR A 542 -49.03 -1.21 -9.31
CA THR A 542 -49.18 -0.81 -10.72
C THR A 542 -47.97 -1.28 -11.51
N ILE A 543 -48.20 -2.11 -12.52
CA ILE A 543 -47.16 -2.60 -13.43
C ILE A 543 -47.44 -2.05 -14.82
N THR A 544 -46.47 -1.32 -15.40
CA THR A 544 -46.55 -0.81 -16.78
C THR A 544 -45.42 -1.40 -17.61
N ILE A 545 -45.77 -2.04 -18.74
CA ILE A 545 -44.82 -2.64 -19.68
C ILE A 545 -45.10 -2.07 -21.06
N HIS A 546 -44.16 -1.31 -21.63
CA HIS A 546 -44.38 -0.62 -22.90
C HIS A 546 -44.26 -1.50 -24.15
N GLN A 547 -43.57 -2.65 -24.02
CA GLN A 547 -43.37 -3.59 -25.11
C GLN A 547 -44.07 -4.92 -24.78
N ASN A 548 -43.29 -5.99 -24.55
CA ASN A 548 -43.84 -7.33 -24.40
C ASN A 548 -43.69 -7.85 -22.97
N ARG A 549 -44.69 -8.58 -22.49
CA ARG A 549 -44.62 -9.46 -21.30
C ARG A 549 -44.76 -10.90 -21.77
N THR A 550 -43.94 -11.79 -21.22
CA THR A 550 -44.10 -13.24 -21.38
C THR A 550 -44.10 -13.88 -20.00
N GLU A 551 -45.08 -14.73 -19.74
CA GLU A 551 -45.27 -15.40 -18.46
C GLU A 551 -45.50 -16.90 -18.70
N ARG A 552 -44.90 -17.72 -17.85
CA ARG A 552 -44.98 -19.18 -17.92
C ARG A 552 -44.98 -19.74 -16.50
N VAL A 553 -45.98 -20.58 -16.22
CA VAL A 553 -46.07 -21.36 -14.98
C VAL A 553 -46.16 -22.83 -15.38
N ASP A 554 -45.21 -23.65 -14.89
CA ASP A 554 -45.11 -25.06 -15.30
C ASP A 554 -46.10 -25.99 -14.57
N LEU A 555 -46.49 -25.62 -13.34
CA LEU A 555 -47.46 -26.36 -12.53
C LEU A 555 -48.79 -25.60 -12.48
N ASP A 556 -49.17 -25.06 -11.32
CA ASP A 556 -50.47 -24.45 -11.09
C ASP A 556 -50.37 -22.92 -10.94
N GLU A 557 -51.31 -22.21 -11.56
CA GLU A 557 -51.56 -20.79 -11.34
C GLU A 557 -52.95 -20.58 -10.73
N LYS A 558 -53.04 -19.78 -9.66
CA LYS A 558 -54.32 -19.39 -9.04
C LYS A 558 -54.44 -17.87 -8.96
N ILE A 559 -55.41 -17.32 -9.68
CA ILE A 559 -55.77 -15.91 -9.62
C ILE A 559 -57.11 -15.75 -8.91
N SER A 560 -57.19 -14.90 -7.88
CA SER A 560 -58.43 -14.56 -7.19
C SER A 560 -58.63 -13.05 -7.20
N ILE A 561 -59.75 -12.60 -7.77
CA ILE A 561 -60.13 -11.18 -7.85
C ILE A 561 -61.38 -10.99 -7.00
N GLY A 562 -61.32 -10.08 -6.01
CA GLY A 562 -62.41 -9.88 -5.05
C GLY A 562 -63.60 -9.07 -5.61
N MET A 563 -63.33 -8.13 -6.52
CA MET A 563 -64.34 -7.25 -7.11
C MET A 563 -64.41 -7.46 -8.64
N ASN A 564 -63.65 -6.68 -9.41
CA ASN A 564 -63.79 -6.63 -10.88
C ASN A 564 -62.47 -6.97 -11.58
N ARG A 565 -62.55 -7.67 -12.71
CA ARG A 565 -61.48 -7.83 -13.72
C ARG A 565 -61.98 -7.28 -15.04
N THR A 566 -61.18 -6.43 -15.67
CA THR A 566 -61.38 -5.96 -17.05
C THR A 566 -60.17 -6.35 -17.87
N GLU A 567 -60.41 -6.94 -19.04
CA GLU A 567 -59.37 -7.41 -19.95
C GLU A 567 -59.70 -6.90 -21.35
N ASP A 568 -58.73 -6.25 -21.99
CA ASP A 568 -58.85 -5.68 -23.33
C ASP A 568 -57.68 -6.19 -24.19
N VAL A 569 -58.02 -6.80 -25.34
CA VAL A 569 -57.07 -7.45 -26.24
C VAL A 569 -57.27 -6.88 -27.64
N GLY A 570 -56.32 -6.07 -28.11
CA GLY A 570 -56.49 -5.30 -29.35
C GLY A 570 -56.42 -6.08 -30.67
N VAL A 571 -55.88 -7.30 -30.67
CA VAL A 571 -55.72 -8.11 -31.90
C VAL A 571 -56.30 -9.51 -31.75
N ASN A 572 -55.61 -10.42 -31.05
CA ASN A 572 -56.02 -11.82 -30.93
C ASN A 572 -55.80 -12.34 -29.51
N GLU A 573 -56.76 -13.13 -29.02
CA GLU A 573 -56.61 -13.99 -27.84
C GLU A 573 -56.70 -15.46 -28.30
N THR A 574 -55.87 -16.34 -27.75
CA THR A 574 -55.93 -17.79 -28.01
C THR A 574 -55.80 -18.56 -26.70
N ILE A 575 -56.79 -19.39 -26.39
CA ILE A 575 -56.84 -20.18 -25.16
C ILE A 575 -56.87 -21.66 -25.52
N ASN A 576 -55.84 -22.42 -25.10
CA ASN A 576 -55.77 -23.87 -25.27
C ASN A 576 -55.90 -24.56 -23.91
N ILE A 577 -56.85 -25.49 -23.78
CA ILE A 577 -57.13 -26.20 -22.51
C ILE A 577 -57.08 -27.69 -22.79
N GLY A 578 -56.12 -28.39 -22.17
CA GLY A 578 -55.85 -29.80 -22.44
C GLY A 578 -56.84 -30.78 -21.80
N SER A 579 -57.57 -30.36 -20.76
CA SER A 579 -58.59 -31.17 -20.08
C SER A 579 -59.91 -30.39 -19.98
N ASN A 580 -60.27 -29.91 -18.79
CA ASN A 580 -61.59 -29.33 -18.55
C ASN A 580 -61.52 -27.80 -18.39
N ARG A 581 -62.44 -27.09 -19.04
CA ARG A 581 -62.81 -25.70 -18.69
C ARG A 581 -64.17 -25.72 -18.02
N SER A 582 -64.25 -25.27 -16.78
CA SER A 582 -65.52 -25.01 -16.10
C SER A 582 -65.75 -23.50 -15.99
N VAL A 583 -66.95 -23.04 -16.36
CA VAL A 583 -67.33 -21.63 -16.26
C VAL A 583 -68.68 -21.54 -15.59
N THR A 584 -68.73 -20.85 -14.45
CA THR A 584 -69.96 -20.56 -13.71
C THR A 584 -70.15 -19.05 -13.69
N ILE A 585 -71.31 -18.58 -14.15
CA ILE A 585 -71.68 -17.16 -14.13
C ILE A 585 -72.89 -17.00 -13.21
N GLY A 586 -72.76 -16.23 -12.13
CA GLY A 586 -73.85 -15.99 -11.18
C GLY A 586 -74.90 -14.99 -11.66
N GLY A 587 -74.54 -14.14 -12.62
CA GLY A 587 -75.43 -13.18 -13.28
C GLY A 587 -75.60 -13.49 -14.77
N ASN A 588 -75.47 -12.47 -15.62
CA ASN A 588 -75.65 -12.61 -17.07
C ASN A 588 -74.32 -12.87 -17.79
N LYS A 589 -74.34 -13.75 -18.79
CA LYS A 589 -73.28 -13.87 -19.81
C LYS A 589 -73.80 -13.29 -21.12
N THR A 590 -73.16 -12.24 -21.63
CA THR A 590 -73.40 -11.70 -22.97
C THR A 590 -72.19 -12.00 -23.84
N GLU A 591 -72.43 -12.60 -25.01
CA GLU A 591 -71.38 -12.94 -25.97
C GLU A 591 -71.81 -12.42 -27.35
N THR A 592 -71.04 -11.49 -27.92
CA THR A 592 -71.30 -10.93 -29.26
C THR A 592 -70.15 -11.33 -30.17
N VAL A 593 -70.47 -11.94 -31.30
CA VAL A 593 -69.49 -12.36 -32.32
C VAL A 593 -69.88 -11.73 -33.64
N SER A 594 -69.10 -10.76 -34.12
CA SER A 594 -69.49 -9.92 -35.26
C SER A 594 -69.40 -10.61 -36.63
N MET A 595 -68.51 -11.60 -36.78
CA MET A 595 -68.30 -12.29 -38.05
C MET A 595 -68.84 -13.72 -38.02
N ALA A 596 -68.14 -14.63 -37.33
CA ALA A 596 -68.48 -16.05 -37.33
C ALA A 596 -68.14 -16.70 -35.99
N LYS A 597 -69.04 -17.56 -35.51
CA LYS A 597 -68.82 -18.47 -34.39
C LYS A 597 -68.94 -19.90 -34.91
N ALA A 598 -67.90 -20.71 -34.68
CA ALA A 598 -67.91 -22.14 -34.96
C ALA A 598 -67.76 -22.91 -33.65
N GLU A 599 -68.63 -23.91 -33.45
CA GLU A 599 -68.59 -24.77 -32.26
C GLU A 599 -68.66 -26.23 -32.72
N THR A 600 -67.57 -26.96 -32.51
CA THR A 600 -67.45 -28.39 -32.83
C THR A 600 -67.39 -29.19 -31.54
N ILE A 601 -68.29 -30.15 -31.37
CA ILE A 601 -68.38 -30.98 -30.17
C ILE A 601 -68.12 -32.44 -30.54
N GLY A 602 -67.08 -33.03 -29.96
CA GLY A 602 -66.61 -34.37 -30.36
C GLY A 602 -67.44 -35.54 -29.85
N LEU A 603 -68.12 -35.40 -28.71
CA LEU A 603 -68.92 -36.48 -28.09
C LEU A 603 -70.38 -36.10 -27.92
N ALA A 604 -70.68 -35.15 -27.02
CA ALA A 604 -72.04 -34.77 -26.70
C ALA A 604 -72.13 -33.31 -26.24
N LYS A 605 -73.21 -32.64 -26.65
CA LYS A 605 -73.62 -31.32 -26.14
C LYS A 605 -74.99 -31.44 -25.50
N ALA A 606 -75.10 -31.08 -24.22
CA ALA A 606 -76.37 -30.95 -23.53
C ALA A 606 -76.68 -29.45 -23.34
N LEU A 607 -77.86 -29.02 -23.77
CA LEU A 607 -78.37 -27.67 -23.56
C LEU A 607 -79.67 -27.77 -22.76
N THR A 608 -79.66 -27.23 -21.55
CA THR A 608 -80.84 -27.15 -20.68
C THR A 608 -81.14 -25.69 -20.41
N ILE A 609 -82.37 -25.26 -20.69
CA ILE A 609 -82.81 -23.88 -20.53
C ILE A 609 -84.04 -23.87 -19.63
N GLY A 610 -83.98 -23.15 -18.52
CA GLY A 610 -85.02 -23.20 -17.48
C GLY A 610 -86.30 -22.42 -17.79
N LEU A 611 -86.24 -21.40 -18.67
CA LEU A 611 -87.38 -20.53 -18.99
C LEU A 611 -87.66 -20.45 -20.50
N GLY A 612 -86.82 -19.76 -21.26
CA GLY A 612 -87.04 -19.49 -22.67
C GLY A 612 -85.78 -19.61 -23.50
N TYR A 613 -85.89 -20.28 -24.66
CA TYR A 613 -84.84 -20.40 -25.65
C TYR A 613 -85.39 -19.96 -27.00
N GLN A 614 -84.73 -18.98 -27.64
CA GLN A 614 -85.09 -18.49 -28.97
C GLN A 614 -83.88 -18.59 -29.89
N THR A 615 -84.07 -19.25 -31.03
CA THR A 615 -83.13 -19.22 -32.15
C THR A 615 -83.75 -18.41 -33.28
N SER A 616 -83.07 -17.37 -33.72
CA SER A 616 -83.46 -16.59 -34.90
C SER A 616 -82.32 -16.63 -35.91
N VAL A 617 -82.59 -17.15 -37.11
CA VAL A 617 -81.60 -17.31 -38.18
C VAL A 617 -82.00 -16.44 -39.36
N GLY A 618 -81.12 -15.53 -39.78
CA GLY A 618 -81.44 -14.52 -40.80
C GLY A 618 -81.41 -15.03 -42.24
N ALA A 619 -80.69 -16.12 -42.53
CA ALA A 619 -80.54 -16.64 -43.89
C ALA A 619 -80.99 -18.10 -43.99
N ALA A 620 -80.14 -19.04 -43.58
CA ALA A 620 -80.42 -20.48 -43.70
C ALA A 620 -80.06 -21.20 -42.40
N MET A 621 -80.96 -22.07 -41.96
CA MET A 621 -80.72 -23.03 -40.87
C MET A 621 -80.76 -24.43 -41.46
N ASN A 622 -79.68 -25.20 -41.27
CA ASN A 622 -79.64 -26.61 -41.62
C ASN A 622 -79.40 -27.43 -40.35
N THR A 623 -80.24 -28.44 -40.14
CA THR A 623 -80.12 -29.38 -39.03
C THR A 623 -80.01 -30.78 -39.62
N THR A 624 -78.82 -31.38 -39.53
CA THR A 624 -78.58 -32.75 -39.94
C THR A 624 -78.40 -33.61 -38.70
N VAL A 625 -79.20 -34.66 -38.56
CA VAL A 625 -79.08 -35.64 -37.48
C VAL A 625 -78.75 -36.99 -38.09
N GLY A 626 -77.56 -37.52 -37.79
CA GLY A 626 -77.11 -38.82 -38.33
C GLY A 626 -77.71 -40.04 -37.64
N GLY A 627 -78.24 -39.86 -36.43
CA GLY A 627 -78.90 -40.90 -35.65
C GLY A 627 -80.38 -40.61 -35.44
N LEU A 628 -80.81 -40.61 -34.19
CA LEU A 628 -82.19 -40.34 -33.81
C LEU A 628 -82.43 -38.86 -33.55
N GLN A 629 -83.47 -38.28 -34.17
CA GLN A 629 -84.02 -36.99 -33.79
C GLN A 629 -85.38 -37.20 -33.11
N THR A 630 -85.51 -36.81 -31.84
CA THR A 630 -86.77 -36.80 -31.10
C THR A 630 -87.13 -35.38 -30.68
N GLU A 631 -88.41 -35.06 -30.74
CA GLU A 631 -88.92 -33.79 -30.25
C GLU A 631 -90.21 -34.06 -29.46
N GLN A 632 -90.25 -33.59 -28.23
CA GLN A 632 -91.41 -33.69 -27.35
C GLN A 632 -91.82 -32.27 -26.96
N VAL A 633 -93.07 -31.92 -27.23
CA VAL A 633 -93.61 -30.58 -26.92
C VAL A 633 -94.84 -30.76 -26.03
N GLY A 634 -94.79 -30.19 -24.82
CA GLY A 634 -95.78 -30.47 -23.77
C GLY A 634 -97.13 -29.75 -23.93
N LEU A 635 -97.19 -28.65 -24.66
CA LEU A 635 -98.42 -27.86 -24.82
C LEU A 635 -98.82 -27.70 -26.28
N PHE A 636 -97.99 -27.02 -27.07
CA PHE A 636 -98.34 -26.64 -28.43
C PHE A 636 -97.09 -26.57 -29.30
N LYS A 637 -97.13 -27.29 -30.43
CA LYS A 637 -96.13 -27.21 -31.49
C LYS A 637 -96.77 -26.62 -32.73
N GLN A 638 -96.18 -25.56 -33.26
CA GLN A 638 -96.57 -24.96 -34.53
C GLN A 638 -95.37 -24.93 -35.47
N VAL A 639 -95.59 -25.39 -36.70
CA VAL A 639 -94.70 -25.16 -37.82
C VAL A 639 -95.46 -24.28 -38.80
N SER A 640 -94.84 -23.19 -39.24
CA SER A 640 -95.46 -22.26 -40.20
C SER A 640 -94.41 -21.86 -41.23
N VAL A 641 -94.70 -22.16 -42.49
CA VAL A 641 -93.87 -21.77 -43.64
C VAL A 641 -94.63 -20.67 -44.37
N LEU A 642 -94.08 -19.44 -44.36
CA LEU A 642 -94.82 -18.25 -44.78
C LEU A 642 -94.72 -17.95 -46.28
N GLY A 643 -93.71 -18.47 -46.98
CA GLY A 643 -93.43 -18.10 -48.37
C GLY A 643 -92.84 -19.20 -49.25
N GLY A 644 -92.88 -20.45 -48.82
CA GLY A 644 -92.31 -21.58 -49.55
C GLY A 644 -92.96 -22.91 -49.20
N ASP A 645 -92.38 -24.00 -49.69
CA ASP A 645 -92.93 -25.34 -49.52
C ASP A 645 -92.52 -25.95 -48.18
N TYR A 646 -93.46 -26.68 -47.57
CA TYR A 646 -93.18 -27.59 -46.46
C TYR A 646 -93.24 -29.03 -46.97
N THR A 647 -92.08 -29.67 -47.06
CA THR A 647 -91.97 -31.05 -47.55
C THR A 647 -91.54 -31.96 -46.42
N VAL A 648 -92.29 -33.03 -46.20
CA VAL A 648 -91.88 -34.16 -45.37
C VAL A 648 -91.70 -35.36 -46.27
N SER A 649 -90.49 -35.88 -46.35
CA SER A 649 -90.14 -37.03 -47.18
C SER A 649 -89.49 -38.12 -46.34
N VAL A 650 -90.02 -39.34 -46.40
CA VAL A 650 -89.40 -40.53 -45.82
C VAL A 650 -89.02 -41.46 -46.97
N SER A 651 -87.72 -41.68 -47.17
CA SER A 651 -87.20 -42.32 -48.39
C SER A 651 -87.27 -43.85 -48.40
N SER A 652 -87.24 -44.49 -47.22
CA SER A 652 -87.28 -45.96 -47.11
C SER A 652 -88.12 -46.51 -45.95
N GLY A 653 -88.47 -45.66 -44.98
CA GLY A 653 -89.27 -46.01 -43.80
C GLY A 653 -90.75 -45.64 -43.93
N GLY A 654 -91.52 -45.93 -42.87
CA GLY A 654 -92.92 -45.52 -42.76
C GLY A 654 -93.06 -44.09 -42.23
N TYR A 655 -94.07 -43.37 -42.74
CA TYR A 655 -94.53 -42.12 -42.16
C TYR A 655 -95.86 -42.35 -41.44
N ALA A 656 -95.91 -42.04 -40.14
CA ALA A 656 -97.11 -42.19 -39.32
C ALA A 656 -97.55 -40.83 -38.79
N LEU A 657 -98.79 -40.46 -39.06
CA LEU A 657 -99.46 -39.32 -38.44
C LEU A 657 -100.57 -39.86 -37.54
N THR A 658 -100.48 -39.58 -36.25
CA THR A 658 -101.44 -40.06 -35.26
C THR A 658 -101.88 -38.88 -34.39
N ALA A 659 -103.19 -38.70 -34.27
CA ALA A 659 -103.79 -37.70 -33.41
C ALA A 659 -104.91 -38.34 -32.58
N ALA A 660 -105.07 -37.90 -31.33
CA ALA A 660 -106.06 -38.48 -30.42
C ALA A 660 -107.50 -38.00 -30.66
N LYS A 661 -107.67 -36.85 -31.33
CA LYS A 661 -108.99 -36.24 -31.57
C LYS A 661 -109.34 -36.19 -33.04
N GLU A 662 -108.50 -35.52 -33.82
CA GLU A 662 -108.72 -35.35 -35.25
C GLU A 662 -107.42 -35.06 -35.99
N ILE A 663 -107.38 -35.45 -37.25
CA ILE A 663 -106.40 -35.01 -38.25
C ILE A 663 -107.17 -34.21 -39.29
N ASN A 664 -106.83 -32.93 -39.44
CA ASN A 664 -107.39 -32.04 -40.45
C ASN A 664 -106.30 -31.65 -41.44
N ILE A 665 -106.44 -32.09 -42.68
CA ILE A 665 -105.63 -31.62 -43.82
C ILE A 665 -106.53 -30.72 -44.63
N THR A 666 -106.21 -29.43 -44.69
CA THR A 666 -107.01 -28.44 -45.42
C THR A 666 -106.16 -27.75 -46.45
N VAL A 667 -106.64 -27.71 -47.70
CA VAL A 667 -106.03 -26.99 -48.81
C VAL A 667 -107.09 -26.07 -49.41
N GLY A 668 -107.05 -24.79 -49.05
CA GLY A 668 -108.07 -23.82 -49.46
C GLY A 668 -109.48 -24.27 -49.04
N LYS A 669 -110.33 -24.59 -50.02
CA LYS A 669 -111.71 -25.08 -49.79
C LYS A 669 -111.83 -26.61 -49.72
N ALA A 670 -110.73 -27.35 -49.95
CA ALA A 670 -110.71 -28.81 -49.84
C ALA A 670 -110.21 -29.23 -48.45
N SER A 671 -110.79 -30.30 -47.91
CA SER A 671 -110.35 -30.84 -46.62
C SER A 671 -110.49 -32.36 -46.54
N LEU A 672 -109.50 -33.00 -45.93
CA LEU A 672 -109.59 -34.33 -45.37
C LEU A 672 -109.63 -34.20 -43.85
N VAL A 673 -110.74 -34.63 -43.25
CA VAL A 673 -110.94 -34.63 -41.81
C VAL A 673 -111.11 -36.07 -41.36
N MET A 674 -110.24 -36.53 -40.48
CA MET A 674 -110.34 -37.84 -39.84
C MET A 674 -110.55 -37.61 -38.35
N LYS A 675 -111.62 -38.17 -37.78
CA LYS A 675 -111.94 -38.03 -36.36
C LYS A 675 -111.70 -39.34 -35.61
N ALA A 676 -111.51 -39.23 -34.30
CA ALA A 676 -111.25 -40.36 -33.41
C ALA A 676 -112.43 -41.35 -33.30
N ASP A 677 -113.64 -40.94 -33.65
CA ASP A 677 -114.82 -41.81 -33.75
C ASP A 677 -114.85 -42.66 -35.03
N GLY A 678 -113.82 -42.54 -35.87
CA GLY A 678 -113.69 -43.27 -37.14
C GLY A 678 -114.30 -42.55 -38.34
N ALA A 679 -114.94 -41.39 -38.15
CA ALA A 679 -115.49 -40.62 -39.26
C ALA A 679 -114.37 -40.04 -40.13
N ILE A 680 -114.37 -40.40 -41.41
CA ILE A 680 -113.50 -39.81 -42.43
C ILE A 680 -114.38 -38.99 -43.37
N THR A 681 -114.14 -37.68 -43.41
CA THR A 681 -114.83 -36.75 -44.29
C THR A 681 -113.85 -36.19 -45.31
N ILE A 682 -114.12 -36.42 -46.58
CA ILE A 682 -113.38 -35.82 -47.69
C ILE A 682 -114.30 -34.82 -48.36
N ASN A 683 -113.97 -33.53 -48.26
CA ASN A 683 -114.72 -32.44 -48.88
C ASN A 683 -113.87 -31.78 -49.96
N GLY A 684 -114.45 -31.60 -51.13
CA GLY A 684 -113.84 -30.87 -52.24
C GLY A 684 -114.93 -30.46 -53.24
N HIS A 685 -114.65 -29.48 -54.09
CA HIS A 685 -115.60 -29.11 -55.15
C HIS A 685 -115.78 -30.26 -56.15
N THR A 686 -114.69 -30.96 -56.44
CA THR A 686 -114.63 -32.16 -57.27
C THR A 686 -113.86 -33.23 -56.52
N PHE A 687 -114.39 -34.45 -56.50
CA PHE A 687 -113.75 -35.61 -55.94
C PHE A 687 -113.65 -36.65 -57.05
N SER A 688 -112.45 -36.82 -57.59
CA SER A 688 -112.15 -37.87 -58.57
C SER A 688 -111.21 -38.88 -57.94
N VAL A 689 -111.61 -40.14 -57.94
CA VAL A 689 -110.73 -41.26 -57.60
C VAL A 689 -110.33 -41.91 -58.92
N GLY A 690 -109.04 -41.85 -59.26
CA GLY A 690 -108.48 -42.51 -60.42
C GLY A 690 -107.72 -43.75 -59.97
N THR A 691 -108.03 -44.91 -60.55
CA THR A 691 -107.35 -46.18 -60.26
C THR A 691 -107.00 -46.89 -61.55
N SER A 692 -105.94 -47.70 -61.53
CA SER A 692 -105.57 -48.60 -62.63
C SER A 692 -106.30 -49.95 -62.56
N ASP A 693 -106.95 -50.24 -61.43
CA ASP A 693 -107.72 -51.46 -61.13
C ASP A 693 -109.14 -51.13 -60.66
N ALA A 694 -110.00 -52.15 -60.51
CA ALA A 694 -111.39 -51.98 -60.07
C ALA A 694 -111.48 -51.24 -58.72
N GLN A 695 -112.36 -50.23 -58.66
CA GLN A 695 -112.64 -49.50 -57.43
C GLN A 695 -113.70 -50.24 -56.63
N ASN A 696 -113.24 -50.98 -55.61
CA ASN A 696 -114.14 -51.66 -54.69
C ASN A 696 -114.42 -50.76 -53.50
N PHE A 697 -115.64 -50.23 -53.44
CA PHE A 697 -116.18 -49.64 -52.22
C PHE A 697 -116.86 -50.75 -51.43
N ASN A 698 -116.19 -51.26 -50.40
CA ASN A 698 -116.75 -52.24 -49.49
C ASN A 698 -117.26 -51.54 -48.24
N ALA A 699 -118.54 -51.71 -47.94
CA ALA A 699 -119.15 -51.29 -46.69
C ALA A 699 -120.04 -52.41 -46.17
N ASP A 700 -120.03 -52.61 -44.85
CA ASP A 700 -120.90 -53.61 -44.19
C ASP A 700 -122.37 -53.14 -44.10
N GLY A 701 -122.66 -51.93 -44.57
CA GLY A 701 -124.00 -51.34 -44.68
C GLY A 701 -124.19 -50.59 -46.00
N ASP A 702 -125.30 -49.85 -46.12
CA ASP A 702 -125.69 -49.21 -47.37
C ASP A 702 -124.70 -48.11 -47.81
N ILE A 703 -124.11 -48.28 -48.99
CA ILE A 703 -123.37 -47.21 -49.65
C ILE A 703 -124.38 -46.29 -50.32
N THR A 704 -124.57 -45.11 -49.74
CA THR A 704 -125.48 -44.12 -50.28
C THR A 704 -124.71 -43.07 -51.07
N VAL A 705 -124.67 -43.24 -52.39
CA VAL A 705 -124.15 -42.21 -53.31
C VAL A 705 -125.29 -41.28 -53.68
N LYS A 706 -125.19 -40.01 -53.29
CA LYS A 706 -126.15 -38.96 -53.67
C LYS A 706 -125.49 -38.00 -54.64
N GLY A 707 -125.94 -38.04 -55.88
CA GLY A 707 -125.56 -37.09 -56.93
C GLY A 707 -126.81 -36.57 -57.63
N LYS A 708 -126.78 -35.31 -58.07
CA LYS A 708 -127.88 -34.71 -58.87
C LYS A 708 -128.10 -35.49 -60.18
N THR A 709 -127.05 -36.19 -60.64
CA THR A 709 -127.07 -37.12 -61.76
C THR A 709 -125.95 -38.14 -61.52
N ILE A 710 -126.28 -39.43 -61.56
CA ILE A 710 -125.32 -40.55 -61.58
C ILE A 710 -125.49 -41.18 -62.95
N TYR A 711 -124.40 -41.25 -63.72
CA TYR A 711 -124.42 -41.83 -65.06
C TYR A 711 -124.01 -43.30 -64.98
N ASP A 712 -124.88 -44.22 -65.43
CA ASP A 712 -124.47 -45.60 -65.71
C ASP A 712 -123.60 -45.60 -66.97
N ASN A 713 -122.43 -46.23 -66.90
CA ASN A 713 -121.61 -46.61 -68.04
C ASN A 713 -120.96 -47.97 -67.77
#